data_AF-A0A9X3H5X7-F1
#
_entry.id   AF-A0A9X3H5X7-F1
#
_cell.length_a   1.000
_cell.length_b   1.000
_cell.length_c   1.000
_cell.angle_alpha   90.00
_cell.angle_beta   90.00
_cell.angle_gamma   90.00
#
_symmetry.space_group_name_H-M   'P 1'
#
loop_
_entity.id
_entity.type
_entity.pdbx_description
1 polymer ?
#
loop_
_entity_poly.entity_id
_entity_poly.type
_entity_poly.pdbx_seq_one_letter_code
_entity_poly.pdbx_strand_id
1 'polypeptide(L)'
;MLRKILNVLILGGLVAIAFYWFYRDFEKPLADDFDTLSAIPQTAAVIFESQDLTEVWRDLSSKSLVWSELQATDYFFRLNDLGQILDSLIRSDSKLRGLLASKPIAVSAHMTGGQEYGFLFAMQLDLDIAQNEVHKALESTFRTTEFESRVYDGENVNSFLSPFFDGRMFYFIKNELLVFSLSEVLAEESVRTLVQNASVLGQKQFNAVRETIDDGARAHLYLNYEQFKPIISQYASSQSQQVDFFNQPFADWSALDFSIENDAIYLNGFVVASDSSRAWLDAFSSQEPPRIELFKFLPSNTAYFAFLGYGDYSAYRIEKRKKLEKNGSLFKHDSSIQKFNTACNCDAENLGASWIEGQAIAFITEPSSKEYDQNMFAIFEPNDSESAEEMLKEFATAMDDLEESEFEKKKYFRLPVGDFYGTAVGSAFGGLVDPYVVRLEDAIVMANSENAIRNYLSTIQSGRSFLETEEYDDLREHLFTDAHFILYSSLAKSPSIFGNILDEKFAGNIESQTEVLRNFKSFAYQISHSTGDLFYNNIYLKQGSDYKKETGTLWEVKLKAEVKGKTHLVKNHYTGVLETVVQDMNNRIYLISSNGKVVWETTLDGPIQGSIKQVDVYKNKKLQMLFNTPNRVYLLDRNGNAVESFPVELKSPATAEVSVADYDNSRDYRIFIPTETERILCFDSYGKTVEGWNYTGGSGEAILPVEHLRIKRKDYLFTLTQGGDILLLNRKGEPRHKVSQKAEGFVMGGYKLDIGSKITNSSLYFADSLGTAFRLGFGDSLEKLQPRPQNSSSYFFAKVDVDEFMDFGFLYNQSFAAFSFQGDILFDTDLPQSNFDQMAIHRSGRSNFFSVLNSLQNQVYLFDENGQAIPGFPVFGSTIPSVGDINLDGFANMVTTGKDGYVYAYSIEQD
;
A
#
# COMPACT_ATOMS: atom_id res chain seq x y z
N MET A 1 -12.18 -3.25 -8.49
CA MET A 1 -12.31 -3.03 -9.94
C MET A 1 -12.01 -4.32 -10.70
N LEU A 2 -10.78 -4.84 -10.68
CA LEU A 2 -10.41 -6.11 -11.31
C LEU A 2 -11.31 -7.27 -10.89
N ARG A 3 -11.58 -7.42 -9.58
CA ARG A 3 -12.60 -8.34 -9.03
C ARG A 3 -13.94 -8.22 -9.77
N LYS A 4 -14.50 -7.02 -9.96
CA LYS A 4 -15.81 -6.84 -10.61
C LYS A 4 -15.80 -6.75 -12.14
N ILE A 5 -14.68 -6.37 -12.76
CA ILE A 5 -14.47 -6.51 -14.21
C ILE A 5 -14.36 -8.02 -14.53
N LEU A 6 -13.55 -8.77 -13.78
CA LEU A 6 -13.62 -10.24 -13.77
C LEU A 6 -15.04 -10.69 -13.39
N ASN A 7 -15.78 -10.02 -12.50
CA ASN A 7 -17.18 -10.39 -12.26
C ASN A 7 -18.07 -10.13 -13.49
N VAL A 8 -17.87 -9.09 -14.28
CA VAL A 8 -18.67 -8.84 -15.50
C VAL A 8 -18.32 -9.86 -16.59
N LEU A 9 -17.02 -10.18 -16.72
CA LEU A 9 -16.50 -11.17 -17.67
C LEU A 9 -16.83 -12.61 -17.27
N ILE A 10 -16.73 -12.93 -15.99
CA ILE A 10 -16.89 -14.28 -15.44
C ILE A 10 -18.33 -14.53 -14.96
N LEU A 11 -19.14 -13.56 -14.54
CA LEU A 11 -20.60 -13.76 -14.32
C LEU A 11 -21.35 -13.88 -15.65
N GLY A 12 -20.93 -13.14 -16.68
CA GLY A 12 -21.38 -13.33 -18.06
C GLY A 12 -21.00 -14.72 -18.55
N GLY A 13 -19.72 -15.08 -18.48
CA GLY A 13 -19.27 -16.45 -18.74
C GLY A 13 -20.03 -17.47 -17.89
N LEU A 14 -20.24 -17.24 -16.58
CA LEU A 14 -20.76 -18.24 -15.65
C LEU A 14 -22.24 -18.54 -15.77
N VAL A 15 -23.06 -17.55 -16.09
CA VAL A 15 -24.48 -17.80 -16.36
C VAL A 15 -24.66 -18.45 -17.75
N ALA A 16 -23.65 -18.43 -18.62
CA ALA A 16 -23.60 -19.25 -19.82
C ALA A 16 -22.96 -20.64 -19.60
N ILE A 17 -22.01 -20.75 -18.66
CA ILE A 17 -21.39 -22.01 -18.20
C ILE A 17 -22.39 -22.85 -17.40
N ALA A 18 -23.23 -22.16 -16.64
CA ALA A 18 -24.44 -22.66 -16.00
C ALA A 18 -25.36 -23.42 -16.98
N PHE A 19 -25.28 -23.12 -18.27
CA PHE A 19 -26.06 -23.76 -19.31
C PHE A 19 -25.27 -24.80 -20.11
N TYR A 20 -23.94 -24.67 -20.20
CA TYR A 20 -23.15 -25.52 -21.09
C TYR A 20 -22.37 -26.67 -20.42
N TRP A 21 -22.37 -26.87 -19.08
CA TRP A 21 -21.76 -28.07 -18.44
C TRP A 21 -22.56 -29.37 -18.55
N PHE A 22 -22.85 -29.58 -19.80
CA PHE A 22 -23.62 -30.50 -20.59
C PHE A 22 -22.80 -31.63 -21.16
N TYR A 23 -21.61 -31.78 -20.59
CA TYR A 23 -20.88 -33.01 -20.56
C TYR A 23 -20.29 -33.44 -21.92
N ARG A 24 -18.96 -33.40 -21.86
CA ARG A 24 -17.98 -34.21 -22.59
C ARG A 24 -18.52 -35.52 -23.17
N ASP A 25 -17.96 -35.86 -24.33
CA ASP A 25 -18.09 -37.11 -25.08
C ASP A 25 -19.31 -37.09 -26.03
N PHE A 26 -19.15 -36.48 -27.23
CA PHE A 26 -19.47 -37.04 -28.56
C PHE A 26 -19.13 -36.04 -29.70
N GLU A 27 -18.88 -36.58 -30.91
CA GLU A 27 -18.28 -35.90 -32.08
C GLU A 27 -19.19 -34.89 -32.80
N LYS A 28 -18.53 -33.92 -33.46
CA LYS A 28 -19.05 -32.71 -34.11
C LYS A 28 -19.89 -32.97 -35.38
N PRO A 29 -20.98 -32.20 -35.57
CA PRO A 29 -21.37 -31.69 -36.88
C PRO A 29 -21.19 -30.16 -36.97
N LEU A 30 -20.56 -29.71 -38.06
CA LEU A 30 -20.54 -28.31 -38.50
C LEU A 30 -21.89 -27.97 -39.17
N ALA A 31 -22.48 -26.83 -38.82
CA ALA A 31 -23.56 -26.21 -39.59
C ALA A 31 -23.45 -24.67 -39.51
N ASP A 32 -23.30 -24.02 -40.67
CA ASP A 32 -23.69 -22.62 -40.93
C ASP A 32 -25.24 -22.55 -40.92
N ASP A 33 -25.96 -21.48 -40.55
CA ASP A 33 -25.67 -20.05 -40.39
C ASP A 33 -26.77 -19.40 -39.51
N PHE A 34 -26.49 -19.05 -38.25
CA PHE A 34 -27.13 -17.94 -37.52
C PHE A 34 -26.19 -17.46 -36.41
N ASP A 35 -25.63 -16.26 -36.60
CA ASP A 35 -24.69 -15.64 -35.69
C ASP A 35 -25.37 -15.29 -34.36
N THR A 36 -24.86 -15.80 -33.23
CA THR A 36 -25.40 -15.50 -31.89
C THR A 36 -25.39 -14.01 -31.58
N LEU A 37 -24.47 -13.25 -32.18
CA LEU A 37 -24.38 -11.80 -32.06
C LEU A 37 -25.53 -11.06 -32.75
N SER A 38 -26.29 -11.72 -33.63
CA SER A 38 -27.50 -11.14 -34.24
C SER A 38 -28.61 -10.85 -33.22
N ALA A 39 -28.60 -11.55 -32.08
CA ALA A 39 -29.52 -11.30 -30.97
C ALA A 39 -29.02 -10.21 -30.00
N ILE A 40 -27.77 -9.77 -30.11
CA ILE A 40 -27.14 -8.86 -29.14
C ILE A 40 -27.39 -7.39 -29.54
N PRO A 41 -28.07 -6.60 -28.70
CA PRO A 41 -28.34 -5.19 -28.99
C PRO A 41 -27.06 -4.34 -29.06
N GLN A 42 -27.12 -3.26 -29.84
CA GLN A 42 -26.03 -2.27 -30.00
C GLN A 42 -25.60 -1.56 -28.70
N THR A 43 -26.41 -1.65 -27.64
CA THR A 43 -26.16 -1.12 -26.30
C THR A 43 -25.25 -2.00 -25.45
N ALA A 44 -24.79 -3.14 -25.98
CA ALA A 44 -23.89 -4.05 -25.25
C ALA A 44 -22.61 -3.33 -24.83
N ALA A 45 -22.31 -3.39 -23.54
CA ALA A 45 -21.08 -2.86 -22.96
C ALA A 45 -19.93 -3.86 -23.05
N VAL A 46 -20.26 -5.13 -22.85
CA VAL A 46 -19.33 -6.26 -22.85
C VAL A 46 -20.01 -7.40 -23.56
N ILE A 47 -19.29 -8.13 -24.41
CA ILE A 47 -19.77 -9.35 -25.05
C ILE A 47 -18.70 -10.43 -24.89
N PHE A 48 -19.07 -11.56 -24.31
CA PHE A 48 -18.26 -12.76 -24.26
C PHE A 48 -18.83 -13.74 -25.27
N GLU A 49 -18.07 -14.08 -26.31
CA GLU A 49 -18.43 -15.06 -27.33
C GLU A 49 -17.54 -16.29 -27.20
N SER A 50 -18.10 -17.49 -27.31
CA SER A 50 -17.31 -18.71 -27.30
C SER A 50 -17.95 -19.79 -28.14
N GLN A 51 -17.10 -20.49 -28.90
CA GLN A 51 -17.47 -21.68 -29.66
C GLN A 51 -17.63 -22.91 -28.75
N ASP A 52 -16.93 -22.92 -27.60
CA ASP A 52 -16.97 -23.99 -26.60
C ASP A 52 -16.69 -23.44 -25.18
N LEU A 53 -17.71 -22.81 -24.59
CA LEU A 53 -17.61 -22.20 -23.27
C LEU A 53 -17.32 -23.21 -22.12
N THR A 54 -17.55 -24.51 -22.35
CA THR A 54 -17.32 -25.60 -21.38
C THR A 54 -15.85 -25.83 -21.21
N GLU A 55 -15.12 -25.94 -22.32
CA GLU A 55 -13.67 -26.08 -22.23
C GLU A 55 -13.04 -24.86 -21.55
N VAL A 56 -13.55 -23.66 -21.82
CA VAL A 56 -13.08 -22.43 -21.18
C VAL A 56 -13.29 -22.47 -19.65
N TRP A 57 -14.49 -22.82 -19.17
CA TRP A 57 -14.71 -22.96 -17.72
C TRP A 57 -13.89 -24.09 -17.11
N ARG A 58 -13.62 -25.18 -17.85
CA ARG A 58 -12.88 -26.32 -17.31
C ARG A 58 -11.49 -25.87 -16.98
N ASP A 59 -10.89 -25.20 -17.95
CA ASP A 59 -9.54 -24.68 -17.83
C ASP A 59 -9.50 -23.61 -16.73
N LEU A 60 -10.52 -22.74 -16.64
CA LEU A 60 -10.62 -21.77 -15.55
C LEU A 60 -10.80 -22.42 -14.17
N SER A 61 -11.84 -23.24 -13.99
CA SER A 61 -12.26 -23.77 -12.68
C SER A 61 -11.34 -24.85 -12.12
N SER A 62 -10.67 -25.62 -12.97
CA SER A 62 -9.87 -26.78 -12.55
C SER A 62 -8.36 -26.64 -12.75
N LYS A 63 -7.91 -25.72 -13.62
CA LYS A 63 -6.49 -25.54 -13.91
C LYS A 63 -5.94 -24.17 -13.51
N SER A 64 -6.78 -23.15 -13.33
CA SER A 64 -6.31 -21.80 -13.05
C SER A 64 -6.13 -21.55 -11.55
N LEU A 65 -4.90 -21.31 -11.13
CA LEU A 65 -4.55 -20.82 -9.79
C LEU A 65 -5.14 -19.42 -9.55
N VAL A 66 -5.23 -18.58 -10.59
CA VAL A 66 -5.93 -17.29 -10.52
C VAL A 66 -7.37 -17.50 -10.05
N TRP A 67 -8.11 -18.44 -10.66
CA TRP A 67 -9.49 -18.73 -10.26
C TRP A 67 -9.58 -19.32 -8.85
N SER A 68 -8.68 -20.25 -8.50
CA SER A 68 -8.62 -20.84 -7.17
C SER A 68 -8.44 -19.78 -6.07
N GLU A 69 -7.54 -18.82 -6.30
CA GLU A 69 -7.27 -17.75 -5.33
C GLU A 69 -8.46 -16.80 -5.17
N LEU A 70 -9.13 -16.46 -6.27
CA LEU A 70 -10.31 -15.60 -6.24
C LEU A 70 -11.45 -16.19 -5.40
N GLN A 71 -11.59 -17.52 -5.34
CA GLN A 71 -12.57 -18.23 -4.52
C GLN A 71 -12.40 -18.01 -3.01
N ALA A 72 -11.26 -17.48 -2.54
CA ALA A 72 -11.10 -17.05 -1.15
C ALA A 72 -12.12 -15.95 -0.77
N THR A 73 -12.75 -15.31 -1.76
CA THR A 73 -13.78 -14.30 -1.53
C THR A 73 -15.20 -14.87 -1.73
N ASP A 74 -16.14 -14.47 -0.86
CA ASP A 74 -17.54 -14.95 -0.87
C ASP A 74 -18.21 -14.93 -2.24
N TYR A 75 -17.94 -13.89 -3.03
CA TYR A 75 -18.56 -13.71 -4.34
C TYR A 75 -18.11 -14.79 -5.33
N PHE A 76 -16.79 -14.99 -5.49
CA PHE A 76 -16.27 -15.98 -6.42
C PHE A 76 -16.49 -17.40 -5.92
N PHE A 77 -16.54 -17.61 -4.61
CA PHE A 77 -16.98 -18.87 -4.03
C PHE A 77 -18.42 -19.21 -4.45
N ARG A 78 -19.38 -18.28 -4.28
CA ARG A 78 -20.79 -18.49 -4.69
C ARG A 78 -20.92 -18.67 -6.20
N LEU A 79 -20.12 -17.93 -6.98
CA LEU A 79 -20.06 -18.09 -8.43
C LEU A 79 -19.59 -19.49 -8.81
N ASN A 80 -18.53 -19.97 -8.17
CA ASN A 80 -18.02 -21.31 -8.38
C ASN A 80 -19.05 -22.38 -7.97
N ASP A 81 -19.71 -22.21 -6.82
CA ASP A 81 -20.77 -23.10 -6.33
C ASP A 81 -21.98 -23.13 -7.29
N LEU A 82 -22.40 -21.98 -7.80
CA LEU A 82 -23.43 -21.87 -8.83
C LEU A 82 -23.01 -22.64 -10.09
N GLY A 83 -21.78 -22.45 -10.55
CA GLY A 83 -21.20 -23.21 -11.67
C GLY A 83 -21.18 -24.73 -11.41
N GLN A 84 -20.87 -25.17 -10.18
CA GLN A 84 -20.87 -26.58 -9.79
C GLN A 84 -22.28 -27.18 -9.67
N ILE A 85 -23.25 -26.43 -9.12
CA ILE A 85 -24.66 -26.84 -9.06
C ILE A 85 -25.19 -27.06 -10.46
N LEU A 86 -24.89 -26.15 -11.37
CA LEU A 86 -25.35 -26.22 -12.75
C LEU A 86 -24.65 -27.35 -13.52
N ASP A 87 -23.35 -27.57 -13.31
CA ASP A 87 -22.64 -28.78 -13.79
C ASP A 87 -23.32 -30.08 -13.30
N SER A 88 -23.74 -30.13 -12.04
CA SER A 88 -24.44 -31.30 -11.48
C SER A 88 -25.84 -31.52 -12.08
N LEU A 89 -26.64 -30.45 -12.20
CA LEU A 89 -28.00 -30.49 -12.76
C LEU A 89 -27.99 -30.95 -14.21
N ILE A 90 -27.12 -30.36 -15.02
CA ILE A 90 -27.04 -30.68 -16.43
C ILE A 90 -26.56 -32.12 -16.65
N ARG A 91 -25.58 -32.61 -15.86
CA ARG A 91 -25.12 -34.01 -15.95
C ARG A 91 -26.26 -35.02 -15.76
N SER A 92 -27.33 -34.65 -15.06
CA SER A 92 -28.44 -35.54 -14.76
C SER A 92 -29.54 -35.63 -15.84
N ASP A 93 -29.57 -34.74 -16.85
CA ASP A 93 -30.62 -34.68 -17.88
C ASP A 93 -30.07 -34.85 -19.31
N SER A 94 -30.31 -36.01 -19.93
CA SER A 94 -29.81 -36.34 -21.27
C SER A 94 -30.50 -35.59 -22.43
N LYS A 95 -31.71 -35.06 -22.21
CA LYS A 95 -32.48 -34.34 -23.25
C LYS A 95 -32.14 -32.88 -23.27
N LEU A 96 -32.00 -32.29 -22.08
CA LEU A 96 -31.28 -31.04 -21.96
C LEU A 96 -30.00 -31.28 -22.74
N ARG A 97 -29.20 -32.32 -22.40
CA ARG A 97 -27.92 -32.77 -23.04
C ARG A 97 -27.84 -32.93 -24.58
N GLY A 98 -28.92 -32.76 -25.34
CA GLY A 98 -28.83 -32.65 -26.80
C GLY A 98 -28.80 -31.20 -27.31
N LEU A 99 -29.58 -30.34 -26.67
CA LEU A 99 -29.95 -28.98 -27.12
C LEU A 99 -28.85 -27.89 -27.02
N LEU A 100 -27.79 -28.09 -26.23
CA LEU A 100 -26.84 -27.06 -25.77
C LEU A 100 -25.37 -27.47 -25.99
N ALA A 101 -25.08 -28.65 -26.56
CA ALA A 101 -23.70 -29.18 -26.67
C ALA A 101 -22.92 -28.54 -27.83
N SER A 102 -21.71 -28.03 -27.55
CA SER A 102 -20.75 -27.53 -28.53
C SER A 102 -21.37 -26.52 -29.50
N LYS A 103 -22.21 -25.63 -28.97
CA LYS A 103 -22.86 -24.57 -29.72
C LYS A 103 -22.20 -23.22 -29.41
N PRO A 104 -22.08 -22.34 -30.42
CA PRO A 104 -21.74 -20.95 -30.19
C PRO A 104 -22.69 -20.33 -29.16
N ILE A 105 -22.11 -19.58 -28.23
CA ILE A 105 -22.84 -18.80 -27.24
C ILE A 105 -22.24 -17.41 -27.15
N ALA A 106 -23.12 -16.41 -27.10
CA ALA A 106 -22.78 -15.04 -26.77
C ALA A 106 -23.47 -14.63 -25.47
N VAL A 107 -22.70 -13.95 -24.61
CA VAL A 107 -23.21 -13.33 -23.39
C VAL A 107 -22.88 -11.87 -23.42
N SER A 108 -23.87 -11.01 -23.27
CA SER A 108 -23.65 -9.58 -23.22
C SER A 108 -24.14 -8.96 -21.93
N ALA A 109 -23.40 -7.95 -21.45
CA ALA A 109 -23.78 -7.12 -20.33
C ALA A 109 -24.29 -5.75 -20.83
N HIS A 110 -25.42 -5.30 -20.30
CA HIS A 110 -26.09 -4.06 -20.70
C HIS A 110 -26.52 -3.28 -19.48
N MET A 111 -26.42 -1.95 -19.54
CA MET A 111 -27.05 -1.08 -18.54
C MET A 111 -28.58 -1.19 -18.66
N THR A 112 -29.25 -1.58 -17.59
CA THR A 112 -30.72 -1.71 -17.53
C THR A 112 -31.37 -0.61 -16.69
N GLY A 113 -30.57 0.16 -15.95
CA GLY A 113 -30.98 1.32 -15.16
C GLY A 113 -29.78 2.21 -14.82
N GLY A 114 -29.97 3.24 -14.00
CA GLY A 114 -28.89 4.19 -13.68
C GLY A 114 -27.67 3.58 -12.97
N GLN A 115 -27.87 2.53 -12.18
CA GLN A 115 -26.81 1.76 -11.50
C GLN A 115 -27.05 0.24 -11.57
N GLU A 116 -27.86 -0.19 -12.52
CA GLU A 116 -28.19 -1.60 -12.71
C GLU A 116 -27.76 -2.01 -14.11
N TYR A 117 -27.20 -3.21 -14.20
CA TYR A 117 -26.91 -3.86 -15.46
C TYR A 117 -27.48 -5.27 -15.43
N GLY A 118 -27.92 -5.73 -16.59
CA GLY A 118 -28.44 -7.07 -16.82
C GLY A 118 -27.58 -7.82 -17.83
N PHE A 119 -27.79 -9.13 -17.88
CA PHE A 119 -27.12 -10.00 -18.83
C PHE A 119 -28.13 -10.57 -19.82
N LEU A 120 -27.71 -10.67 -21.06
CA LEU A 120 -28.43 -11.34 -22.14
C LEU A 120 -27.58 -12.51 -22.63
N PHE A 121 -28.23 -13.64 -22.84
CA PHE A 121 -27.60 -14.87 -23.29
C PHE A 121 -28.23 -15.26 -24.61
N ALA A 122 -27.42 -15.46 -25.64
CA ALA A 122 -27.86 -15.92 -26.95
C ALA A 122 -27.11 -17.19 -27.32
N MET A 123 -27.84 -18.25 -27.61
CA MET A 123 -27.29 -19.56 -27.93
C MET A 123 -27.91 -20.10 -29.21
N GLN A 124 -27.09 -20.71 -30.06
CA GLN A 124 -27.56 -21.40 -31.26
C GLN A 124 -28.19 -22.76 -30.91
N LEU A 125 -29.35 -23.06 -31.49
CA LEU A 125 -30.05 -24.33 -31.44
C LEU A 125 -29.82 -25.14 -32.73
N ASP A 126 -30.05 -26.45 -32.70
CA ASP A 126 -30.18 -27.26 -33.92
C ASP A 126 -31.44 -26.89 -34.72
N LEU A 127 -31.30 -26.93 -36.05
CA LEU A 127 -32.30 -26.61 -37.08
C LEU A 127 -33.67 -27.31 -36.88
N ASP A 128 -33.70 -28.49 -36.26
CA ASP A 128 -34.90 -29.34 -36.15
C ASP A 128 -35.51 -29.41 -34.74
N ILE A 129 -35.00 -28.63 -33.77
CA ILE A 129 -35.53 -28.65 -32.39
C ILE A 129 -36.90 -27.96 -32.33
N ALA A 130 -37.91 -28.69 -31.86
CA ALA A 130 -39.22 -28.10 -31.60
C ALA A 130 -39.19 -27.24 -30.32
N GLN A 131 -39.83 -26.06 -30.33
CA GLN A 131 -39.94 -25.18 -29.14
C GLN A 131 -40.44 -25.89 -27.88
N ASN A 132 -41.31 -26.90 -28.05
CA ASN A 132 -41.86 -27.68 -26.94
C ASN A 132 -40.82 -28.62 -26.28
N GLU A 133 -39.75 -28.99 -27.01
CA GLU A 133 -38.63 -29.75 -26.44
C GLU A 133 -37.73 -28.86 -25.60
N VAL A 134 -37.45 -27.63 -26.06
CA VAL A 134 -36.74 -26.62 -25.26
C VAL A 134 -37.52 -26.31 -23.98
N HIS A 135 -38.84 -26.12 -24.07
CA HIS A 135 -39.69 -25.85 -22.92
C HIS A 135 -39.63 -26.96 -21.86
N LYS A 136 -39.76 -28.23 -22.26
CA LYS A 136 -39.64 -29.38 -21.35
C LYS A 136 -38.25 -29.50 -20.72
N ALA A 137 -37.22 -29.14 -21.47
CA ALA A 137 -35.86 -29.15 -20.96
C ALA A 137 -35.66 -28.07 -19.88
N LEU A 138 -36.22 -26.87 -20.08
CA LEU A 138 -36.25 -25.80 -19.06
C LEU A 138 -37.07 -26.18 -17.83
N GLU A 139 -38.25 -26.79 -17.99
CA GLU A 139 -39.09 -27.33 -16.90
C GLU A 139 -38.29 -28.26 -15.98
N SER A 140 -37.64 -29.26 -16.58
CA SER A 140 -36.82 -30.26 -15.88
C SER A 140 -35.64 -29.62 -15.15
N THR A 141 -34.88 -28.78 -15.85
CA THR A 141 -33.59 -28.24 -15.40
C THR A 141 -33.77 -27.24 -14.27
N PHE A 142 -34.69 -26.30 -14.45
CA PHE A 142 -34.96 -25.24 -13.47
C PHE A 142 -36.03 -25.62 -12.45
N ARG A 143 -36.47 -26.90 -12.45
CA ARG A 143 -37.48 -27.43 -11.52
C ARG A 143 -38.69 -26.51 -11.42
N THR A 144 -39.14 -26.02 -12.57
CA THR A 144 -40.19 -25.02 -12.68
C THR A 144 -41.42 -25.63 -13.35
N THR A 145 -42.59 -25.26 -12.88
CA THR A 145 -43.88 -25.81 -13.36
C THR A 145 -44.85 -24.72 -13.83
N GLU A 146 -44.48 -23.45 -13.65
CA GLU A 146 -45.33 -22.30 -13.99
C GLU A 146 -44.61 -21.42 -15.02
N PHE A 147 -45.11 -21.45 -16.25
CA PHE A 147 -44.66 -20.57 -17.33
C PHE A 147 -45.74 -19.56 -17.68
N GLU A 148 -45.32 -18.32 -17.87
CA GLU A 148 -46.14 -17.25 -18.43
C GLU A 148 -45.60 -16.90 -19.81
N SER A 149 -46.48 -16.82 -20.82
CA SER A 149 -46.13 -16.40 -22.18
C SER A 149 -46.89 -15.14 -22.54
N ARG A 150 -46.20 -14.17 -23.14
CA ARG A 150 -46.79 -12.95 -23.68
C ARG A 150 -46.23 -12.67 -25.08
N VAL A 151 -47.07 -12.10 -25.94
CA VAL A 151 -46.64 -11.67 -27.28
C VAL A 151 -46.05 -10.27 -27.18
N TYR A 152 -44.83 -10.11 -27.66
CA TYR A 152 -44.12 -8.84 -27.73
C TYR A 152 -43.46 -8.70 -29.10
N ASP A 153 -43.77 -7.62 -29.83
CA ASP A 153 -43.30 -7.34 -31.20
C ASP A 153 -43.46 -8.54 -32.18
N GLY A 154 -44.54 -9.31 -32.00
CA GLY A 154 -44.86 -10.49 -32.82
C GLY A 154 -44.23 -11.80 -32.34
N GLU A 155 -43.37 -11.78 -31.32
CA GLU A 155 -42.69 -12.96 -30.78
C GLU A 155 -43.23 -13.36 -29.40
N ASN A 156 -43.18 -14.66 -29.08
CA ASN A 156 -43.57 -15.15 -27.75
C ASN A 156 -42.40 -15.02 -26.77
N VAL A 157 -42.50 -14.07 -25.85
CA VAL A 157 -41.59 -13.95 -24.70
C VAL A 157 -42.19 -14.75 -23.55
N ASN A 158 -41.50 -15.82 -23.18
CA ASN A 158 -41.87 -16.71 -22.09
C ASN A 158 -41.13 -16.32 -20.82
N SER A 159 -41.67 -16.69 -19.67
CA SER A 159 -41.03 -16.44 -18.39
C SER A 159 -41.40 -17.48 -17.35
N PHE A 160 -40.50 -17.70 -16.39
CA PHE A 160 -40.70 -18.65 -15.29
C PHE A 160 -39.90 -18.26 -14.05
N LEU A 161 -40.28 -18.84 -12.90
CA LEU A 161 -39.53 -18.75 -11.64
C LEU A 161 -38.70 -20.01 -11.43
N SER A 162 -37.49 -19.86 -10.90
CA SER A 162 -36.56 -20.96 -10.60
C SER A 162 -36.19 -20.93 -9.12
N PRO A 163 -36.07 -22.07 -8.42
CA PRO A 163 -35.58 -22.12 -7.05
C PRO A 163 -34.08 -21.81 -6.95
N PHE A 164 -33.38 -21.73 -8.09
CA PHE A 164 -31.94 -21.48 -8.15
C PHE A 164 -31.57 -20.00 -8.28
N PHE A 165 -32.52 -19.13 -8.67
CA PHE A 165 -32.26 -17.71 -8.90
C PHE A 165 -33.33 -16.84 -8.24
N ASP A 166 -32.90 -15.71 -7.68
CA ASP A 166 -33.82 -14.67 -7.21
C ASP A 166 -34.34 -13.88 -8.43
N GLY A 167 -35.63 -14.03 -8.72
CA GLY A 167 -36.30 -13.29 -9.79
C GLY A 167 -36.86 -14.19 -10.90
N ARG A 168 -37.53 -13.55 -11.85
CA ARG A 168 -38.15 -14.20 -12.99
C ARG A 168 -37.16 -14.27 -14.15
N MET A 169 -37.02 -15.43 -14.77
CA MET A 169 -36.25 -15.60 -16.00
C MET A 169 -37.16 -15.37 -17.20
N PHE A 170 -36.66 -14.68 -18.21
CA PHE A 170 -37.35 -14.40 -19.47
C PHE A 170 -36.60 -15.06 -20.61
N TYR A 171 -37.29 -15.70 -21.55
CA TYR A 171 -36.67 -16.30 -22.72
C TYR A 171 -37.59 -16.30 -23.94
N PHE A 172 -37.00 -16.33 -25.13
CA PHE A 172 -37.71 -16.53 -26.39
C PHE A 172 -36.85 -17.35 -27.36
N ILE A 173 -37.47 -17.86 -28.41
CA ILE A 173 -36.80 -18.63 -29.46
C ILE A 173 -37.14 -18.01 -30.81
N LYS A 174 -36.13 -17.56 -31.55
CA LYS A 174 -36.27 -16.95 -32.87
C LYS A 174 -35.02 -17.19 -33.70
N ASN A 175 -35.19 -17.48 -35.00
CA ASN A 175 -34.09 -17.70 -35.94
C ASN A 175 -33.05 -18.71 -35.40
N GLU A 176 -33.53 -19.84 -34.86
CA GLU A 176 -32.69 -20.87 -34.24
C GLU A 176 -31.84 -20.39 -33.05
N LEU A 177 -32.12 -19.21 -32.50
CA LEU A 177 -31.50 -18.71 -31.28
C LEU A 177 -32.45 -18.90 -30.11
N LEU A 178 -31.94 -19.53 -29.04
CA LEU A 178 -32.51 -19.44 -27.70
C LEU A 178 -31.87 -18.23 -27.02
N VAL A 179 -32.71 -17.25 -26.67
CA VAL A 179 -32.26 -16.04 -25.98
C VAL A 179 -32.93 -15.97 -24.61
N PHE A 180 -32.16 -15.68 -23.56
CA PHE A 180 -32.70 -15.50 -22.21
C PHE A 180 -32.03 -14.35 -21.43
N SER A 181 -32.75 -13.83 -20.44
CA SER A 181 -32.30 -12.79 -19.52
C SER A 181 -33.07 -12.83 -18.20
N LEU A 182 -32.44 -12.33 -17.13
CA LEU A 182 -33.13 -12.00 -15.88
C LEU A 182 -33.84 -10.63 -15.93
N SER A 183 -33.67 -9.88 -17.02
CA SER A 183 -34.31 -8.59 -17.26
C SER A 183 -35.34 -8.70 -18.38
N GLU A 184 -36.59 -8.44 -18.05
CA GLU A 184 -37.70 -8.39 -19.01
C GLU A 184 -37.43 -7.39 -20.14
N VAL A 185 -36.95 -6.20 -19.78
CA VAL A 185 -36.64 -5.10 -20.71
C VAL A 185 -35.54 -5.51 -21.68
N LEU A 186 -34.53 -6.23 -21.19
CA LEU A 186 -33.39 -6.66 -22.02
C LEU A 186 -33.77 -7.81 -22.97
N ALA A 187 -34.63 -8.73 -22.52
CA ALA A 187 -35.20 -9.76 -23.38
C ALA A 187 -36.07 -9.14 -24.50
N GLU A 188 -36.93 -8.16 -24.17
CA GLU A 188 -37.69 -7.40 -25.17
C GLU A 188 -36.80 -6.60 -26.12
N GLU A 189 -35.69 -6.04 -25.63
CA GLU A 189 -34.72 -5.32 -26.46
C GLU A 189 -34.08 -6.25 -27.49
N SER A 190 -33.69 -7.45 -27.09
CA SER A 190 -33.17 -8.47 -28.01
C SER A 190 -34.21 -8.89 -29.06
N VAL A 191 -35.49 -9.03 -28.69
CA VAL A 191 -36.57 -9.26 -29.67
C VAL A 191 -36.63 -8.13 -30.70
N ARG A 192 -36.64 -6.86 -30.26
CA ARG A 192 -36.64 -5.70 -31.17
C ARG A 192 -35.41 -5.70 -32.07
N THR A 193 -34.23 -6.01 -31.52
CA THR A 193 -32.97 -6.12 -32.25
C THR A 193 -33.06 -7.12 -33.40
N LEU A 194 -33.61 -8.31 -33.16
CA LEU A 194 -33.81 -9.34 -34.19
C LEU A 194 -34.89 -9.00 -35.20
N VAL A 195 -35.98 -8.34 -34.78
CA VAL A 195 -37.05 -7.88 -35.69
C VAL A 195 -36.56 -6.78 -36.63
N GLN A 196 -35.73 -5.87 -36.12
CA GLN A 196 -35.28 -4.68 -36.85
C GLN A 196 -33.92 -4.85 -37.54
N ASN A 197 -33.24 -5.99 -37.35
CA ASN A 197 -31.86 -6.23 -37.80
C ASN A 197 -30.88 -5.14 -37.28
N ALA A 198 -31.05 -4.75 -36.02
CA ALA A 198 -30.30 -3.66 -35.37
C ALA A 198 -29.33 -4.18 -34.29
N SER A 199 -28.60 -5.25 -34.60
CA SER A 199 -27.63 -5.86 -33.69
C SER A 199 -26.27 -5.15 -33.73
N VAL A 200 -25.35 -5.58 -32.86
CA VAL A 200 -23.94 -5.14 -32.87
C VAL A 200 -23.25 -5.36 -34.22
N LEU A 201 -23.69 -6.34 -35.01
CA LEU A 201 -23.20 -6.61 -36.36
C LEU A 201 -23.43 -5.46 -37.35
N GLY A 202 -24.36 -4.56 -37.05
CA GLY A 202 -24.59 -3.34 -37.82
C GLY A 202 -23.56 -2.23 -37.57
N GLN A 203 -22.69 -2.37 -36.55
CA GLN A 203 -21.70 -1.35 -36.21
C GLN A 203 -20.38 -1.59 -36.95
N LYS A 204 -19.94 -0.58 -37.72
CA LYS A 204 -18.70 -0.64 -38.49
C LYS A 204 -17.47 -0.90 -37.61
N GLN A 205 -17.37 -0.21 -36.47
CA GLN A 205 -16.25 -0.33 -35.54
C GLN A 205 -16.20 -1.71 -34.88
N PHE A 206 -17.35 -2.28 -34.53
CA PHE A 206 -17.43 -3.64 -33.98
C PHE A 206 -16.90 -4.67 -34.98
N ASN A 207 -17.35 -4.60 -36.23
CA ASN A 207 -16.89 -5.53 -37.27
C ASN A 207 -15.39 -5.37 -37.55
N ALA A 208 -14.85 -4.14 -37.50
CA ALA A 208 -13.43 -3.88 -37.71
C ALA A 208 -12.52 -4.60 -36.68
N VAL A 209 -12.95 -4.71 -35.42
CA VAL A 209 -12.20 -5.49 -34.42
C VAL A 209 -12.56 -6.98 -34.46
N ARG A 210 -13.81 -7.34 -34.79
CA ARG A 210 -14.22 -8.74 -34.90
C ARG A 210 -13.47 -9.50 -35.99
N GLU A 211 -13.15 -8.85 -37.10
CA GLU A 211 -12.35 -9.45 -38.18
C GLU A 211 -10.90 -9.79 -37.76
N THR A 212 -10.46 -9.38 -36.57
CA THR A 212 -9.09 -9.59 -36.06
C THR A 212 -8.94 -10.74 -35.07
N ILE A 213 -10.04 -11.39 -34.68
CA ILE A 213 -10.00 -12.50 -33.71
C ILE A 213 -9.25 -13.70 -34.26
N ASP A 214 -8.54 -14.42 -33.40
CA ASP A 214 -7.92 -15.70 -33.75
C ASP A 214 -8.95 -16.84 -33.69
N ASP A 215 -9.27 -17.46 -34.84
CA ASP A 215 -10.14 -18.65 -34.91
C ASP A 215 -9.63 -19.84 -34.04
N GLY A 216 -8.35 -19.83 -33.65
CA GLY A 216 -7.76 -20.78 -32.72
C GLY A 216 -8.09 -20.55 -31.24
N ALA A 217 -8.50 -19.33 -30.88
CA ALA A 217 -8.90 -18.99 -29.51
C ALA A 217 -10.29 -19.57 -29.20
N ARG A 218 -10.48 -19.98 -27.94
CA ARG A 218 -11.73 -20.65 -27.51
C ARG A 218 -12.82 -19.69 -27.08
N ALA A 219 -12.45 -18.46 -26.78
CA ALA A 219 -13.36 -17.41 -26.35
C ALA A 219 -12.82 -16.05 -26.74
N HIS A 220 -13.74 -15.15 -27.06
CA HIS A 220 -13.48 -13.78 -27.44
C HIS A 220 -14.26 -12.85 -26.52
N LEU A 221 -13.63 -11.75 -26.17
CA LEU A 221 -14.20 -10.71 -25.36
C LEU A 221 -14.22 -9.40 -26.17
N TYR A 222 -15.42 -8.86 -26.37
CA TYR A 222 -15.61 -7.56 -26.97
C TYR A 222 -15.99 -6.52 -25.92
N LEU A 223 -15.35 -5.35 -25.97
CA LEU A 223 -15.65 -4.23 -25.08
C LEU A 223 -16.08 -3.01 -25.89
N ASN A 224 -17.24 -2.45 -25.55
CA ASN A 224 -17.69 -1.16 -26.05
C ASN A 224 -17.37 -0.10 -25.00
N TYR A 225 -16.35 0.73 -25.21
CA TYR A 225 -15.85 1.61 -24.17
C TYR A 225 -16.86 2.73 -23.79
N GLU A 226 -17.71 3.17 -24.71
CA GLU A 226 -18.75 4.16 -24.43
C GLU A 226 -19.82 3.56 -23.50
N GLN A 227 -20.25 2.33 -23.75
CA GLN A 227 -21.26 1.62 -22.94
C GLN A 227 -20.69 0.99 -21.67
N PHE A 228 -19.39 0.67 -21.65
CA PHE A 228 -18.68 0.10 -20.49
C PHE A 228 -18.36 1.16 -19.43
N LYS A 229 -18.15 2.40 -19.84
CA LYS A 229 -17.82 3.51 -18.95
C LYS A 229 -18.83 3.71 -17.80
N PRO A 230 -20.16 3.71 -18.02
CA PRO A 230 -21.14 3.74 -16.92
C PRO A 230 -21.10 2.54 -15.97
N ILE A 231 -20.66 1.36 -16.43
CA ILE A 231 -20.49 0.19 -15.56
C ILE A 231 -19.31 0.44 -14.63
N ILE A 232 -18.19 0.92 -15.19
CA ILE A 232 -16.96 1.03 -14.42
C ILE A 232 -16.92 2.25 -13.49
N SER A 233 -17.63 3.33 -13.83
CA SER A 233 -17.74 4.54 -13.02
C SER A 233 -18.37 4.28 -11.65
N GLN A 234 -19.31 3.33 -11.55
CA GLN A 234 -19.96 2.95 -10.29
C GLN A 234 -18.99 2.39 -9.24
N TYR A 235 -17.79 1.99 -9.64
CA TYR A 235 -16.75 1.47 -8.74
C TYR A 235 -15.66 2.48 -8.43
N ALA A 236 -15.55 3.53 -9.24
CA ALA A 236 -14.52 4.56 -9.08
C ALA A 236 -14.94 5.56 -8.00
N SER A 237 -13.96 6.02 -7.21
CA SER A 237 -14.20 7.11 -6.25
C SER A 237 -14.64 8.39 -6.98
N SER A 238 -15.31 9.29 -6.27
CA SER A 238 -15.71 10.59 -6.82
C SER A 238 -14.53 11.39 -7.39
N GLN A 239 -13.32 11.20 -6.85
CA GLN A 239 -12.10 11.81 -7.37
C GLN A 239 -11.64 11.11 -8.65
N SER A 240 -11.59 9.78 -8.67
CA SER A 240 -11.22 9.01 -9.86
C SER A 240 -12.17 9.22 -11.03
N GLN A 241 -13.46 9.48 -10.78
CA GLN A 241 -14.44 9.82 -11.82
C GLN A 241 -14.16 11.16 -12.52
N GLN A 242 -13.27 12.01 -12.00
CA GLN A 242 -12.90 13.28 -12.64
C GLN A 242 -11.78 13.15 -13.67
N VAL A 243 -11.10 12.00 -13.71
CA VAL A 243 -10.01 11.68 -14.64
C VAL A 243 -10.52 11.64 -16.09
N ASP A 244 -9.68 11.97 -17.06
CA ASP A 244 -10.07 12.11 -18.48
C ASP A 244 -10.71 10.85 -19.07
N PHE A 245 -10.31 9.67 -18.60
CA PHE A 245 -10.94 8.38 -18.94
C PHE A 245 -12.47 8.37 -18.73
N PHE A 246 -12.98 9.11 -17.74
CA PHE A 246 -14.41 9.24 -17.48
C PHE A 246 -15.05 10.47 -18.14
N ASN A 247 -14.28 11.33 -18.81
CA ASN A 247 -14.80 12.49 -19.52
C ASN A 247 -14.92 12.23 -21.03
N GLN A 248 -14.15 11.29 -21.58
CA GLN A 248 -14.22 10.84 -22.98
C GLN A 248 -14.01 9.32 -23.07
N PRO A 249 -14.51 8.63 -24.12
CA PRO A 249 -14.24 7.20 -24.29
C PRO A 249 -12.74 6.96 -24.48
N PHE A 250 -12.27 5.80 -23.98
CA PHE A 250 -10.87 5.39 -24.14
C PHE A 250 -10.56 4.99 -25.59
N ALA A 251 -11.45 4.19 -26.19
CA ALA A 251 -11.45 3.75 -27.58
C ALA A 251 -12.91 3.59 -28.06
N ASP A 252 -13.15 3.05 -29.26
CA ASP A 252 -14.51 2.72 -29.72
C ASP A 252 -14.90 1.30 -29.28
N TRP A 253 -14.21 0.28 -29.81
CA TRP A 253 -14.42 -1.14 -29.49
C TRP A 253 -13.09 -1.88 -29.35
N SER A 254 -13.10 -3.00 -28.64
CA SER A 254 -12.03 -4.01 -28.70
C SER A 254 -12.58 -5.40 -28.97
N ALA A 255 -11.74 -6.27 -29.52
CA ALA A 255 -11.92 -7.72 -29.58
C ALA A 255 -10.67 -8.38 -28.98
N LEU A 256 -10.85 -9.24 -27.99
CA LEU A 256 -9.78 -9.81 -27.17
C LEU A 256 -9.92 -11.33 -27.08
N ASP A 257 -8.90 -12.06 -27.49
CA ASP A 257 -8.81 -13.50 -27.39
C ASP A 257 -8.43 -13.90 -25.96
N PHE A 258 -9.24 -14.76 -25.35
CA PHE A 258 -9.10 -15.19 -23.98
C PHE A 258 -8.28 -16.48 -23.88
N SER A 259 -7.16 -16.42 -23.16
CA SER A 259 -6.27 -17.55 -22.93
C SER A 259 -6.01 -17.75 -21.43
N ILE A 260 -5.97 -19.02 -21.00
CA ILE A 260 -5.77 -19.42 -19.60
C ILE A 260 -4.55 -20.33 -19.52
N GLU A 261 -3.60 -19.95 -18.68
CA GLU A 261 -2.52 -20.80 -18.21
C GLU A 261 -2.75 -21.22 -16.75
N ASN A 262 -1.82 -22.00 -16.18
CA ASN A 262 -1.96 -22.49 -14.81
C ASN A 262 -1.96 -21.33 -13.81
N ASP A 263 -0.97 -20.43 -13.89
CA ASP A 263 -0.76 -19.30 -12.99
C ASP A 263 -1.11 -17.94 -13.62
N ALA A 264 -1.55 -17.89 -14.89
CA ALA A 264 -1.83 -16.63 -15.58
C ALA A 264 -3.10 -16.66 -16.45
N ILE A 265 -3.65 -15.47 -16.69
CA ILE A 265 -4.74 -15.20 -17.64
C ILE A 265 -4.32 -14.10 -18.60
N TYR A 266 -4.64 -14.28 -19.88
CA TYR A 266 -4.32 -13.36 -20.97
C TYR A 266 -5.56 -12.96 -21.74
N LEU A 267 -5.61 -11.69 -22.14
CA LEU A 267 -6.56 -11.14 -23.10
C LEU A 267 -5.79 -10.30 -24.12
N ASN A 268 -5.60 -10.82 -25.33
CA ASN A 268 -4.84 -10.17 -26.39
C ASN A 268 -5.73 -9.88 -27.59
N GLY A 269 -5.53 -8.78 -28.28
CA GLY A 269 -6.26 -8.53 -29.52
C GLY A 269 -6.16 -7.09 -29.98
N PHE A 270 -7.20 -6.62 -30.66
CA PHE A 270 -7.19 -5.29 -31.26
C PHE A 270 -8.27 -4.39 -30.67
N VAL A 271 -7.90 -3.12 -30.59
CA VAL A 271 -8.73 -2.00 -30.18
C VAL A 271 -8.83 -1.06 -31.39
N VAL A 272 -10.03 -0.59 -31.72
CA VAL A 272 -10.22 0.42 -32.76
C VAL A 272 -10.49 1.78 -32.14
N ALA A 273 -9.79 2.80 -32.65
CA ALA A 273 -10.00 4.20 -32.32
C ALA A 273 -10.01 5.02 -33.61
N SER A 274 -11.22 5.31 -34.11
CA SER A 274 -11.39 5.96 -35.42
C SER A 274 -11.06 7.45 -35.35
N ASP A 275 -10.52 8.07 -36.40
CA ASP A 275 -10.27 9.54 -36.43
C ASP A 275 -11.56 10.36 -36.21
N SER A 276 -12.71 9.88 -36.66
CA SER A 276 -13.99 10.56 -36.39
C SER A 276 -14.47 10.47 -34.94
N SER A 277 -13.82 9.65 -34.11
CA SER A 277 -14.19 9.42 -32.71
C SER A 277 -13.75 10.56 -31.79
N ARG A 278 -14.24 10.50 -30.56
CA ARG A 278 -13.76 11.31 -29.43
C ARG A 278 -12.84 10.48 -28.53
N ALA A 279 -12.32 9.36 -29.03
CA ALA A 279 -11.50 8.44 -28.26
C ALA A 279 -10.16 9.07 -27.87
N TRP A 280 -9.69 8.76 -26.66
CA TRP A 280 -8.37 9.19 -26.22
C TRP A 280 -7.23 8.54 -27.03
N LEU A 281 -7.33 7.24 -27.33
CA LEU A 281 -6.29 6.50 -28.06
C LEU A 281 -6.00 7.05 -29.46
N ASP A 282 -6.99 7.66 -30.11
CA ASP A 282 -6.82 8.25 -31.43
C ASP A 282 -5.86 9.45 -31.44
N ALA A 283 -5.44 9.99 -30.28
CA ALA A 283 -4.33 10.94 -30.23
C ALA A 283 -2.96 10.31 -30.60
N PHE A 284 -2.86 8.98 -30.54
CA PHE A 284 -1.64 8.22 -30.88
C PHE A 284 -1.67 7.63 -32.29
N SER A 285 -2.78 7.72 -33.03
CA SER A 285 -2.94 7.03 -34.33
C SER A 285 -1.98 7.50 -35.44
N SER A 286 -1.33 8.64 -35.25
CA SER A 286 -0.33 9.21 -36.15
C SER A 286 1.11 9.10 -35.63
N GLN A 287 1.31 8.46 -34.48
CA GLN A 287 2.60 8.36 -33.80
C GLN A 287 3.14 6.93 -33.91
N GLU A 288 4.46 6.79 -34.03
CA GLU A 288 5.09 5.48 -33.88
C GLU A 288 5.29 5.17 -32.39
N PRO A 289 4.98 3.96 -31.92
CA PRO A 289 5.18 3.59 -30.53
C PRO A 289 6.69 3.56 -30.21
N PRO A 290 7.16 4.31 -29.21
CA PRO A 290 8.57 4.28 -28.84
C PRO A 290 8.92 2.97 -28.13
N ARG A 291 10.18 2.58 -28.24
CA ARG A 291 10.76 1.49 -27.44
C ARG A 291 10.83 1.90 -25.98
N ILE A 292 10.40 1.04 -25.07
CA ILE A 292 10.37 1.32 -23.63
C ILE A 292 11.79 1.39 -23.06
N GLU A 293 12.23 2.59 -22.67
CA GLU A 293 13.58 2.83 -22.12
C GLU A 293 13.56 3.30 -20.66
N LEU A 294 12.41 3.80 -20.18
CA LEU A 294 12.31 4.42 -18.85
C LEU A 294 12.18 3.42 -17.68
N PHE A 295 11.93 2.13 -17.92
CA PHE A 295 11.78 1.13 -16.84
C PHE A 295 13.03 0.96 -15.99
N LYS A 296 14.23 1.25 -16.51
CA LYS A 296 15.49 1.21 -15.74
C LYS A 296 15.51 2.19 -14.55
N PHE A 297 14.70 3.25 -14.63
CA PHE A 297 14.57 4.26 -13.58
C PHE A 297 13.43 3.95 -12.60
N LEU A 298 12.69 2.86 -12.76
CA LEU A 298 11.73 2.43 -11.74
C LEU A 298 12.46 1.70 -10.60
N PRO A 299 12.18 2.02 -9.32
CA PRO A 299 12.73 1.28 -8.19
C PRO A 299 12.04 -0.08 -8.02
N SER A 300 12.69 -1.04 -7.36
CA SER A 300 12.16 -2.40 -7.11
C SER A 300 10.82 -2.42 -6.35
N ASN A 301 10.59 -1.46 -5.46
CA ASN A 301 9.35 -1.31 -4.70
C ASN A 301 8.21 -0.58 -5.45
N THR A 302 8.28 -0.49 -6.79
CA THR A 302 7.20 0.08 -7.61
C THR A 302 5.93 -0.77 -7.48
N ALA A 303 4.86 -0.15 -6.96
CA ALA A 303 3.58 -0.82 -6.78
C ALA A 303 2.66 -0.64 -7.99
N TYR A 304 2.68 0.54 -8.61
CA TYR A 304 1.79 0.89 -9.70
C TYR A 304 2.48 1.88 -10.64
N PHE A 305 2.28 1.75 -11.94
CA PHE A 305 2.68 2.79 -12.89
C PHE A 305 1.77 2.90 -14.10
N ALA A 306 1.72 4.10 -14.66
CA ALA A 306 1.19 4.40 -15.98
C ALA A 306 2.33 4.94 -16.86
N PHE A 307 2.67 4.20 -17.91
CA PHE A 307 3.62 4.59 -18.95
C PHE A 307 2.87 5.20 -20.13
N LEU A 308 3.39 6.30 -20.67
CA LEU A 308 2.95 6.94 -21.89
C LEU A 308 4.13 7.05 -22.85
N GLY A 309 4.05 6.35 -23.97
CA GLY A 309 4.97 6.44 -25.10
C GLY A 309 4.36 7.32 -26.18
N TYR A 310 4.78 8.58 -26.24
CA TYR A 310 4.29 9.55 -27.21
C TYR A 310 4.92 9.38 -28.60
N GLY A 311 6.17 8.89 -28.67
CA GLY A 311 6.99 8.95 -29.87
C GLY A 311 7.54 10.37 -30.07
N ASP A 312 6.66 11.31 -30.45
CA ASP A 312 6.92 12.75 -30.45
C ASP A 312 5.86 13.46 -29.61
N TYR A 313 6.26 13.92 -28.41
CA TYR A 313 5.35 14.62 -27.49
C TYR A 313 4.75 15.90 -28.07
N SER A 314 5.51 16.64 -28.90
CA SER A 314 5.02 17.87 -29.52
C SER A 314 3.91 17.56 -30.53
N ALA A 315 4.10 16.52 -31.34
CA ALA A 315 3.07 16.04 -32.28
C ALA A 315 1.84 15.48 -31.54
N TYR A 316 2.06 14.65 -30.52
CA TYR A 316 0.97 14.14 -29.67
C TYR A 316 0.16 15.26 -29.02
N ARG A 317 0.80 16.33 -28.52
CA ARG A 317 0.11 17.47 -27.90
C ARG A 317 -0.84 18.16 -28.88
N ILE A 318 -0.46 18.27 -30.16
CA ILE A 318 -1.33 18.83 -31.20
C ILE A 318 -2.58 17.95 -31.38
N GLU A 319 -2.42 16.63 -31.46
CA GLU A 319 -3.55 15.71 -31.60
C GLU A 319 -4.45 15.69 -30.35
N LYS A 320 -3.85 15.69 -29.14
CA LYS A 320 -4.57 15.81 -27.86
C LYS A 320 -5.46 17.05 -27.84
N ARG A 321 -4.96 18.21 -28.29
CA ARG A 321 -5.76 19.45 -28.36
C ARG A 321 -6.96 19.31 -29.31
N LYS A 322 -6.80 18.65 -30.46
CA LYS A 322 -7.94 18.35 -31.36
C LYS A 322 -8.98 17.47 -30.68
N LYS A 323 -8.60 16.49 -29.84
CA LYS A 323 -9.56 15.66 -29.10
C LYS A 323 -10.29 16.44 -28.00
N LEU A 324 -9.57 17.32 -27.30
CA LEU A 324 -10.17 18.26 -26.35
C LEU A 324 -11.16 19.23 -27.02
N GLU A 325 -10.91 19.63 -28.25
CA GLU A 325 -11.85 20.44 -29.03
C GLU A 325 -13.12 19.64 -29.37
N LYS A 326 -12.96 18.42 -29.91
CA LYS A 326 -14.08 17.53 -30.27
C LYS A 326 -14.95 17.15 -29.06
N ASN A 327 -14.38 17.06 -27.86
CA ASN A 327 -15.11 16.71 -26.63
C ASN A 327 -15.60 17.94 -25.82
N GLY A 328 -15.30 19.17 -26.27
CA GLY A 328 -15.72 20.41 -25.62
C GLY A 328 -14.92 20.83 -24.38
N SER A 329 -13.82 20.16 -24.06
CA SER A 329 -12.99 20.42 -22.87
C SER A 329 -11.81 21.35 -23.11
N LEU A 330 -11.54 21.75 -24.36
CA LEU A 330 -10.40 22.61 -24.71
C LEU A 330 -10.37 23.92 -23.92
N PHE A 331 -11.52 24.61 -23.79
CA PHE A 331 -11.59 25.86 -23.04
C PHE A 331 -11.23 25.68 -21.56
N LYS A 332 -11.66 24.57 -20.94
CA LYS A 332 -11.35 24.24 -19.55
C LYS A 332 -9.85 23.98 -19.37
N HIS A 333 -9.25 23.27 -20.32
CA HIS A 333 -7.81 23.01 -20.35
C HIS A 333 -7.02 24.32 -20.51
N ASP A 334 -7.32 25.13 -21.53
CA ASP A 334 -6.63 26.41 -21.79
C ASP A 334 -6.80 27.38 -20.62
N SER A 335 -7.97 27.42 -19.99
CA SER A 335 -8.22 28.21 -18.78
C SER A 335 -7.39 27.75 -17.58
N SER A 336 -7.07 26.45 -17.49
CA SER A 336 -6.23 25.89 -16.43
C SER A 336 -4.76 26.22 -16.68
N ILE A 337 -4.28 26.05 -17.92
CA ILE A 337 -2.94 26.49 -18.33
C ILE A 337 -2.73 28.00 -18.08
N GLN A 338 -3.72 28.83 -18.40
CA GLN A 338 -3.63 30.28 -18.21
C GLN A 338 -3.42 30.69 -16.75
N LYS A 339 -3.88 29.90 -15.77
CA LYS A 339 -3.62 30.15 -14.35
C LYS A 339 -2.13 30.05 -14.05
N PHE A 340 -1.45 29.05 -14.59
CA PHE A 340 -0.01 28.87 -14.43
C PHE A 340 0.77 29.97 -15.14
N ASN A 341 0.40 30.31 -16.38
CA ASN A 341 1.02 31.43 -17.10
C ASN A 341 0.94 32.76 -16.33
N THR A 342 -0.21 33.00 -15.68
CA THR A 342 -0.42 34.20 -14.87
C THR A 342 0.38 34.15 -13.57
N ALA A 343 0.51 32.97 -12.96
CA ALA A 343 1.26 32.79 -11.71
C ALA A 343 2.77 33.01 -11.91
N CYS A 344 3.37 32.42 -12.95
CA CYS A 344 4.79 32.56 -13.24
C CYS A 344 5.15 33.80 -14.09
N ASN A 345 4.14 34.50 -14.65
CA ASN A 345 4.34 35.52 -15.68
C ASN A 345 5.25 35.03 -16.83
N CYS A 346 5.00 33.80 -17.28
CA CYS A 346 5.82 33.06 -18.23
C CYS A 346 4.92 32.20 -19.14
N ASP A 347 5.51 31.53 -20.13
CA ASP A 347 4.85 30.43 -20.84
C ASP A 347 5.09 29.13 -20.08
N ALA A 348 4.15 28.76 -19.21
CA ALA A 348 4.27 27.60 -18.32
C ALA A 348 4.32 26.28 -19.10
N GLU A 349 3.59 26.15 -20.20
CA GLU A 349 3.66 24.94 -21.03
C GLU A 349 5.00 24.81 -21.74
N ASN A 350 5.59 25.93 -22.17
CA ASN A 350 6.93 25.92 -22.72
C ASN A 350 7.96 25.50 -21.66
N LEU A 351 8.08 26.22 -20.54
CA LEU A 351 9.10 25.91 -19.53
C LEU A 351 8.88 24.54 -18.85
N GLY A 352 7.61 24.16 -18.63
CA GLY A 352 7.26 22.99 -17.85
C GLY A 352 7.15 21.68 -18.63
N ALA A 353 6.89 21.71 -19.94
CA ALA A 353 6.58 20.50 -20.70
C ALA A 353 7.13 20.42 -22.12
N SER A 354 7.62 21.51 -22.75
CA SER A 354 8.10 21.42 -24.15
C SER A 354 9.42 20.66 -24.32
N TRP A 355 10.15 20.44 -23.22
CA TRP A 355 11.37 19.66 -23.18
C TRP A 355 11.14 18.14 -23.20
N ILE A 356 9.91 17.67 -22.97
CA ILE A 356 9.55 16.25 -23.03
C ILE A 356 9.68 15.74 -24.48
N GLU A 357 10.31 14.58 -24.67
CA GLU A 357 10.53 13.94 -25.97
C GLU A 357 9.54 12.80 -26.22
N GLY A 358 9.92 11.57 -25.90
CA GLY A 358 9.25 10.37 -26.40
C GLY A 358 8.41 9.64 -25.37
N GLN A 359 8.78 9.70 -24.09
CA GLN A 359 8.20 8.83 -23.06
C GLN A 359 8.03 9.53 -21.71
N ALA A 360 7.03 9.10 -20.95
CA ALA A 360 6.87 9.46 -19.55
C ALA A 360 6.25 8.32 -18.72
N ILE A 361 6.56 8.28 -17.43
CA ILE A 361 5.96 7.36 -16.46
C ILE A 361 5.47 8.15 -15.25
N ALA A 362 4.22 7.94 -14.84
CA ALA A 362 3.75 8.28 -13.51
C ALA A 362 3.71 6.98 -12.68
N PHE A 363 4.37 6.96 -11.51
CA PHE A 363 4.41 5.75 -10.68
C PHE A 363 4.23 6.02 -9.19
N ILE A 364 3.83 4.97 -8.48
CA ILE A 364 3.63 4.96 -7.04
C ILE A 364 4.48 3.83 -6.46
N THR A 365 5.32 4.16 -5.50
CA THR A 365 6.04 3.16 -4.67
C THR A 365 5.10 2.59 -3.60
N GLU A 366 5.36 1.37 -3.13
CA GLU A 366 4.50 0.67 -2.18
C GLU A 366 4.06 1.54 -0.97
N PRO A 367 2.77 1.90 -0.86
CA PRO A 367 2.31 2.76 0.22
C PRO A 367 1.77 2.00 1.42
N SER A 368 2.00 2.55 2.61
CA SER A 368 1.53 2.00 3.89
C SER A 368 0.07 2.31 4.23
N SER A 369 -0.52 3.28 3.54
CA SER A 369 -1.88 3.75 3.80
C SER A 369 -2.49 4.39 2.55
N LYS A 370 -3.78 4.76 2.61
CA LYS A 370 -4.46 5.55 1.57
C LYS A 370 -3.90 6.97 1.43
N GLU A 371 -3.21 7.50 2.42
CA GLU A 371 -2.60 8.84 2.35
C GLU A 371 -1.19 8.69 1.76
N TYR A 372 -1.10 8.48 0.44
CA TYR A 372 0.16 8.11 -0.24
C TYR A 372 0.67 9.15 -1.24
N ASP A 373 0.21 10.39 -1.20
CA ASP A 373 0.64 11.43 -2.15
C ASP A 373 2.17 11.60 -2.16
N GLN A 374 2.84 11.42 -1.02
CA GLN A 374 4.31 11.45 -0.90
C GLN A 374 5.02 10.29 -1.64
N ASN A 375 4.32 9.19 -1.93
CA ASN A 375 4.86 8.03 -2.64
C ASN A 375 4.69 8.15 -4.16
N MET A 376 4.22 9.30 -4.66
CA MET A 376 4.01 9.55 -6.08
C MET A 376 5.23 10.18 -6.74
N PHE A 377 5.55 9.66 -7.91
CA PHE A 377 6.70 10.05 -8.71
C PHE A 377 6.32 10.18 -10.18
N ALA A 378 7.17 10.88 -10.92
CA ALA A 378 7.15 10.89 -12.37
C ALA A 378 8.56 10.79 -12.95
N ILE A 379 8.66 10.20 -14.14
CA ILE A 379 9.88 10.06 -14.93
C ILE A 379 9.55 10.57 -16.32
N PHE A 380 10.39 11.43 -16.88
CA PHE A 380 10.23 11.96 -18.22
C PHE A 380 11.51 11.75 -19.01
N GLU A 381 11.37 11.34 -20.26
CA GLU A 381 12.43 11.37 -21.27
C GLU A 381 12.50 12.79 -21.85
N PRO A 382 13.60 13.54 -21.63
CA PRO A 382 13.80 14.86 -22.19
C PRO A 382 14.55 14.79 -23.54
N ASN A 383 14.30 15.74 -24.43
CA ASN A 383 15.08 15.87 -25.68
C ASN A 383 16.59 16.10 -25.41
N ASP A 384 16.88 16.87 -24.36
CA ASP A 384 18.21 17.09 -23.81
C ASP A 384 18.06 17.31 -22.30
N SER A 385 18.69 16.45 -21.50
CA SER A 385 18.45 16.45 -20.06
C SER A 385 19.01 17.69 -19.36
N GLU A 386 20.11 18.27 -19.86
CA GLU A 386 20.70 19.49 -19.31
C GLU A 386 19.80 20.71 -19.59
N SER A 387 19.35 20.88 -20.83
CA SER A 387 18.43 21.95 -21.23
C SER A 387 17.09 21.82 -20.49
N ALA A 388 16.57 20.61 -20.29
CA ALA A 388 15.37 20.37 -19.51
C ALA A 388 15.54 20.80 -18.04
N GLU A 389 16.67 20.47 -17.41
CA GLU A 389 16.98 20.93 -16.04
C GLU A 389 17.03 22.47 -15.97
N GLU A 390 17.67 23.13 -16.94
CA GLU A 390 17.74 24.59 -17.01
C GLU A 390 16.36 25.24 -17.15
N MET A 391 15.50 24.73 -18.04
CA MET A 391 14.13 25.22 -18.21
C MET A 391 13.27 25.03 -16.96
N LEU A 392 13.43 23.92 -16.25
CA LEU A 392 12.72 23.65 -15.01
C LEU A 392 13.22 24.52 -13.86
N LYS A 393 14.52 24.85 -13.80
CA LYS A 393 15.06 25.84 -12.85
C LYS A 393 14.55 27.24 -13.14
N GLU A 394 14.44 27.62 -14.41
CA GLU A 394 13.80 28.88 -14.81
C GLU A 394 12.34 28.90 -14.38
N PHE A 395 11.60 27.79 -14.57
CA PHE A 395 10.21 27.68 -14.15
C PHE A 395 10.05 27.78 -12.64
N ALA A 396 10.90 27.08 -11.88
CA ALA A 396 10.94 27.16 -10.42
C ALA A 396 11.18 28.60 -9.96
N THR A 397 12.20 29.27 -10.52
CA THR A 397 12.54 30.67 -10.22
C THR A 397 11.40 31.65 -10.56
N ALA A 398 10.63 31.36 -11.61
CA ALA A 398 9.49 32.17 -11.99
C ALA A 398 8.29 31.99 -11.04
N MET A 399 8.22 30.87 -10.31
CA MET A 399 7.16 30.57 -9.35
C MET A 399 7.53 30.99 -7.92
N ASP A 400 8.76 30.73 -7.49
CA ASP A 400 9.28 31.00 -6.16
C ASP A 400 10.83 31.07 -6.15
N ASP A 401 11.44 31.31 -4.99
CA ASP A 401 12.90 31.25 -4.85
C ASP A 401 13.43 29.82 -5.11
N LEU A 402 14.47 29.71 -5.94
CA LEU A 402 15.11 28.44 -6.25
C LEU A 402 15.93 27.93 -5.06
N GLU A 403 15.45 26.86 -4.42
CA GLU A 403 16.15 26.15 -3.36
C GLU A 403 16.78 24.85 -3.89
N GLU A 404 18.09 24.88 -4.15
CA GLU A 404 18.85 23.68 -4.52
C GLU A 404 19.40 22.96 -3.28
N SER A 405 19.26 21.64 -3.26
CA SER A 405 19.83 20.74 -2.26
C SER A 405 20.66 19.65 -2.94
N GLU A 406 21.50 18.97 -2.16
CA GLU A 406 22.35 17.89 -2.65
C GLU A 406 22.24 16.67 -1.75
N PHE A 407 22.06 15.50 -2.35
CA PHE A 407 22.09 14.21 -1.67
C PHE A 407 22.86 13.21 -2.52
N GLU A 408 23.81 12.48 -1.90
CA GLU A 408 24.68 11.52 -2.59
C GLU A 408 25.32 12.06 -3.89
N LYS A 409 25.79 13.32 -3.87
CA LYS A 409 26.38 14.04 -5.01
C LYS A 409 25.42 14.31 -6.18
N LYS A 410 24.11 14.15 -5.97
CA LYS A 410 23.06 14.52 -6.92
C LYS A 410 22.36 15.76 -6.41
N LYS A 411 22.29 16.79 -7.26
CA LYS A 411 21.55 18.01 -6.98
C LYS A 411 20.10 17.85 -7.36
N TYR A 412 19.21 18.37 -6.53
CA TYR A 412 17.78 18.42 -6.79
C TYR A 412 17.20 19.72 -6.24
N PHE A 413 16.03 20.11 -6.72
CA PHE A 413 15.36 21.36 -6.34
C PHE A 413 13.85 21.18 -6.32
N ARG A 414 13.15 22.04 -5.57
CA ARG A 414 11.69 22.06 -5.55
C ARG A 414 11.14 22.87 -6.73
N LEU A 415 10.08 22.36 -7.36
CA LEU A 415 9.34 23.01 -8.44
C LEU A 415 7.90 23.28 -8.00
N PRO A 416 7.57 24.47 -7.46
CA PRO A 416 6.27 24.76 -6.84
C PRO A 416 5.20 25.13 -7.88
N VAL A 417 4.78 24.15 -8.69
CA VAL A 417 3.88 24.34 -9.84
C VAL A 417 2.47 23.77 -9.65
N GLY A 418 2.10 23.38 -8.43
CA GLY A 418 0.82 22.74 -8.14
C GLY A 418 0.61 21.48 -8.98
N ASP A 419 -0.60 21.30 -9.51
CA ASP A 419 -1.03 20.16 -10.34
C ASP A 419 -0.78 20.35 -11.85
N PHE A 420 0.19 21.20 -12.23
CA PHE A 420 0.51 21.55 -13.62
C PHE A 420 0.63 20.34 -14.55
N TYR A 421 1.36 19.31 -14.15
CA TYR A 421 1.62 18.12 -14.97
C TYR A 421 0.36 17.31 -15.28
N GLY A 422 -0.60 17.29 -14.35
CA GLY A 422 -1.93 16.70 -14.59
C GLY A 422 -2.68 17.38 -15.73
N THR A 423 -2.54 18.70 -15.84
CA THR A 423 -3.19 19.49 -16.88
C THR A 423 -2.43 19.42 -18.20
N ALA A 424 -1.13 19.70 -18.18
CA ALA A 424 -0.29 19.83 -19.38
C ALA A 424 -0.06 18.46 -20.04
N VAL A 425 0.42 17.48 -19.27
CA VAL A 425 0.84 16.17 -19.78
C VAL A 425 -0.35 15.22 -19.84
N GLY A 426 -1.04 15.02 -18.71
CA GLY A 426 -2.25 14.20 -18.65
C GLY A 426 -2.60 13.76 -17.24
N SER A 427 -3.84 13.31 -17.06
CA SER A 427 -4.40 13.02 -15.74
C SER A 427 -3.70 11.91 -14.94
N ALA A 428 -2.89 11.05 -15.58
CA ALA A 428 -2.00 10.11 -14.88
C ALA A 428 -0.97 10.82 -13.97
N PHE A 429 -0.59 12.06 -14.30
CA PHE A 429 0.32 12.91 -13.52
C PHE A 429 -0.43 13.88 -12.61
N GLY A 430 -1.75 13.76 -12.47
CA GLY A 430 -2.58 14.70 -11.70
C GLY A 430 -2.33 14.71 -10.20
N GLY A 431 -1.72 13.66 -9.66
CA GLY A 431 -1.29 13.65 -8.27
C GLY A 431 0.13 14.18 -8.05
N LEU A 432 0.87 14.56 -9.10
CA LEU A 432 2.19 15.16 -8.96
C LEU A 432 2.01 16.65 -8.62
N VAL A 433 2.31 17.02 -7.38
CA VAL A 433 2.06 18.35 -6.81
C VAL A 433 3.34 18.90 -6.19
N ASP A 434 3.74 20.09 -6.64
CA ASP A 434 4.96 20.78 -6.20
C ASP A 434 6.22 19.88 -6.10
N PRO A 435 6.56 19.13 -7.17
CA PRO A 435 7.55 18.08 -7.08
C PRO A 435 8.98 18.58 -6.80
N TYR A 436 9.79 17.70 -6.22
CA TYR A 436 11.24 17.79 -6.21
C TYR A 436 11.80 17.13 -7.47
N VAL A 437 12.67 17.84 -8.17
CA VAL A 437 13.21 17.47 -9.48
C VAL A 437 14.68 17.10 -9.36
N VAL A 438 15.06 15.96 -9.93
CA VAL A 438 16.46 15.52 -10.09
C VAL A 438 16.70 15.07 -11.53
N ARG A 439 17.86 15.43 -12.08
CA ARG A 439 18.32 14.92 -13.37
C ARG A 439 19.19 13.68 -13.18
N LEU A 440 18.86 12.60 -13.90
CA LEU A 440 19.60 11.35 -13.92
C LEU A 440 19.91 10.93 -15.35
N GLU A 441 21.18 11.08 -15.77
CA GLU A 441 21.62 10.74 -17.13
C GLU A 441 20.71 11.39 -18.18
N ASP A 442 19.86 10.59 -18.82
CA ASP A 442 18.94 10.97 -19.90
C ASP A 442 17.47 10.99 -19.40
N ALA A 443 17.24 11.24 -18.11
CA ALA A 443 15.89 11.33 -17.54
C ALA A 443 15.76 12.47 -16.53
N ILE A 444 14.54 13.01 -16.44
CA ILE A 444 14.10 13.88 -15.35
C ILE A 444 13.19 13.07 -14.44
N VAL A 445 13.57 12.96 -13.17
CA VAL A 445 12.75 12.28 -12.14
C VAL A 445 12.19 13.31 -11.17
N MET A 446 10.92 13.13 -10.84
CA MET A 446 10.15 13.99 -9.97
C MET A 446 9.51 13.19 -8.84
N ALA A 447 9.48 13.74 -7.63
CA ALA A 447 8.76 13.15 -6.50
C ALA A 447 8.03 14.23 -5.70
N ASN A 448 6.87 13.90 -5.13
CA ASN A 448 6.09 14.85 -4.32
C ASN A 448 6.75 15.26 -3.00
N SER A 449 7.84 14.61 -2.60
CA SER A 449 8.53 14.99 -1.38
C SER A 449 10.04 14.82 -1.45
N GLU A 450 10.73 15.60 -0.63
CA GLU A 450 12.19 15.59 -0.55
C GLU A 450 12.72 14.25 -0.02
N ASN A 451 12.05 13.66 0.96
CA ASN A 451 12.44 12.36 1.49
C ASN A 451 12.18 11.24 0.46
N ALA A 452 11.10 11.34 -0.31
CA ALA A 452 10.81 10.40 -1.41
C ALA A 452 11.91 10.45 -2.48
N ILE A 453 12.37 11.64 -2.90
CA ILE A 453 13.46 11.75 -3.88
C ILE A 453 14.80 11.23 -3.34
N ARG A 454 15.12 11.50 -2.06
CA ARG A 454 16.34 10.99 -1.42
C ARG A 454 16.34 9.46 -1.32
N ASN A 455 15.23 8.85 -0.91
CA ASN A 455 15.12 7.39 -0.82
C ASN A 455 15.11 6.72 -2.18
N TYR A 456 14.50 7.35 -3.19
CA TYR A 456 14.61 6.92 -4.57
C TYR A 456 16.07 6.89 -5.04
N LEU A 457 16.83 7.97 -4.81
CA LEU A 457 18.24 8.03 -5.18
C LEU A 457 19.08 6.94 -4.50
N SER A 458 18.88 6.72 -3.20
CA SER A 458 19.56 5.65 -2.46
C SER A 458 19.21 4.27 -2.99
N THR A 459 17.93 4.03 -3.30
CA THR A 459 17.44 2.75 -3.84
C THR A 459 18.05 2.44 -5.20
N ILE A 460 18.04 3.38 -6.13
CA ILE A 460 18.64 3.19 -7.45
C ILE A 460 20.17 3.03 -7.35
N GLN A 461 20.86 3.80 -6.50
CA GLN A 461 22.31 3.64 -6.30
C GLN A 461 22.70 2.28 -5.72
N SER A 462 21.82 1.67 -4.91
CA SER A 462 22.01 0.31 -4.37
C SER A 462 21.76 -0.82 -5.40
N GLY A 463 21.42 -0.48 -6.65
CA GLY A 463 21.10 -1.46 -7.70
C GLY A 463 19.71 -2.08 -7.60
N ARG A 464 18.85 -1.56 -6.72
CA ARG A 464 17.48 -2.04 -6.50
C ARG A 464 16.52 -1.43 -7.51
N SER A 465 16.59 -1.90 -8.75
CA SER A 465 15.73 -1.47 -9.86
C SER A 465 14.58 -2.45 -10.07
N PHE A 466 13.46 -1.96 -10.62
CA PHE A 466 12.35 -2.78 -11.09
C PHE A 466 12.80 -3.83 -12.11
N LEU A 467 13.79 -3.52 -12.95
CA LEU A 467 14.33 -4.45 -13.94
C LEU A 467 15.03 -5.68 -13.33
N GLU A 468 15.45 -5.59 -12.06
CA GLU A 468 16.15 -6.67 -11.34
C GLU A 468 15.20 -7.52 -10.49
N THR A 469 13.88 -7.31 -10.62
CA THR A 469 12.86 -8.04 -9.85
C THR A 469 12.39 -9.31 -10.57
N GLU A 470 12.04 -10.34 -9.80
CA GLU A 470 11.41 -11.55 -10.36
C GLU A 470 10.08 -11.22 -11.05
N GLU A 471 9.33 -10.23 -10.54
CA GLU A 471 8.10 -9.76 -11.16
C GLU A 471 8.32 -9.17 -12.56
N TYR A 472 9.43 -8.46 -12.80
CA TYR A 472 9.76 -7.98 -14.14
C TYR A 472 10.24 -9.08 -15.07
N ASP A 473 11.00 -10.05 -14.56
CA ASP A 473 11.41 -11.23 -15.32
C ASP A 473 10.20 -12.02 -15.85
N ASP A 474 9.16 -12.18 -15.03
CA ASP A 474 7.87 -12.78 -15.43
C ASP A 474 7.14 -11.91 -16.47
N LEU A 475 7.16 -10.59 -16.28
CA LEU A 475 6.41 -9.63 -17.09
C LEU A 475 7.02 -9.42 -18.49
N ARG A 476 8.35 -9.36 -18.60
CA ARG A 476 9.06 -9.01 -19.87
C ARG A 476 8.85 -10.04 -20.98
N GLU A 477 8.57 -11.30 -20.63
CA GLU A 477 8.27 -12.35 -21.61
C GLU A 477 6.91 -12.15 -22.28
N HIS A 478 6.05 -11.34 -21.64
CA HIS A 478 4.66 -11.14 -22.04
C HIS A 478 4.36 -9.71 -22.48
N LEU A 479 5.28 -8.76 -22.34
CA LEU A 479 5.10 -7.38 -22.83
C LEU A 479 5.82 -7.15 -24.17
N PHE A 480 5.22 -6.31 -25.01
CA PHE A 480 5.87 -5.75 -26.19
C PHE A 480 6.96 -4.77 -25.77
N THR A 481 8.02 -4.68 -26.58
CA THR A 481 9.11 -3.72 -26.37
C THR A 481 8.72 -2.30 -26.72
N ASP A 482 7.75 -2.12 -27.61
CA ASP A 482 7.31 -0.82 -28.14
C ASP A 482 5.83 -0.61 -27.80
N ALA A 483 5.50 0.50 -27.15
CA ALA A 483 4.14 0.77 -26.68
C ALA A 483 3.82 2.25 -26.58
N HIS A 484 2.53 2.58 -26.70
CA HIS A 484 2.01 3.91 -26.39
C HIS A 484 1.50 4.02 -24.95
N PHE A 485 0.98 2.93 -24.40
CA PHE A 485 0.40 2.94 -23.06
C PHE A 485 0.68 1.62 -22.35
N ILE A 486 1.10 1.71 -21.07
CA ILE A 486 1.14 0.58 -20.16
C ILE A 486 0.57 1.01 -18.82
N LEU A 487 -0.41 0.25 -18.33
CA LEU A 487 -0.88 0.32 -16.95
C LEU A 487 -0.41 -0.94 -16.23
N TYR A 488 0.42 -0.77 -15.21
CA TYR A 488 0.94 -1.87 -14.40
C TYR A 488 0.52 -1.70 -12.93
N SER A 489 0.24 -2.82 -12.28
CA SER A 489 0.07 -2.90 -10.83
C SER A 489 0.64 -4.20 -10.31
N SER A 490 1.57 -4.10 -9.36
CA SER A 490 1.85 -5.19 -8.43
C SER A 490 0.68 -5.28 -7.46
N LEU A 491 -0.15 -6.31 -7.60
CA LEU A 491 -1.37 -6.44 -6.83
C LEU A 491 -1.06 -6.63 -5.34
N ALA A 492 0.04 -7.32 -5.02
CA ALA A 492 0.56 -7.47 -3.66
C ALA A 492 1.01 -6.15 -3.01
N LYS A 493 1.60 -5.22 -3.78
CA LYS A 493 2.09 -3.91 -3.30
C LYS A 493 1.03 -2.79 -3.38
N SER A 494 -0.11 -3.02 -4.06
CA SER A 494 -1.16 -2.02 -4.32
C SER A 494 -2.44 -2.01 -3.44
N PRO A 495 -2.60 -2.77 -2.34
CA PRO A 495 -3.86 -2.75 -1.56
C PRO A 495 -4.32 -1.35 -1.14
N SER A 496 -3.40 -0.53 -0.62
CA SER A 496 -3.65 0.84 -0.19
C SER A 496 -4.02 1.78 -1.35
N ILE A 497 -3.50 1.52 -2.56
CA ILE A 497 -3.78 2.30 -3.77
C ILE A 497 -5.23 2.12 -4.20
N PHE A 498 -5.73 0.88 -4.18
CA PHE A 498 -7.13 0.60 -4.49
C PHE A 498 -8.10 1.29 -3.52
N GLY A 499 -7.66 1.60 -2.30
CA GLY A 499 -8.43 2.36 -1.32
C GLY A 499 -8.86 3.76 -1.79
N ASN A 500 -8.08 4.41 -2.66
CA ASN A 500 -8.37 5.74 -3.21
C ASN A 500 -9.02 5.71 -4.59
N ILE A 501 -8.72 4.66 -5.37
CA ILE A 501 -9.29 4.50 -6.71
C ILE A 501 -10.76 4.07 -6.63
N LEU A 502 -11.12 3.32 -5.59
CA LEU A 502 -12.46 2.74 -5.44
C LEU A 502 -13.38 3.62 -4.60
N ASP A 503 -14.68 3.57 -4.90
CA ASP A 503 -15.71 4.08 -4.01
C ASP A 503 -15.62 3.40 -2.62
N GLU A 504 -15.99 4.13 -1.56
CA GLU A 504 -15.80 3.74 -0.16
C GLU A 504 -16.37 2.34 0.15
N LYS A 505 -17.53 2.00 -0.45
CA LYS A 505 -18.16 0.68 -0.29
C LYS A 505 -17.29 -0.46 -0.82
N PHE A 506 -16.52 -0.21 -1.88
CA PHE A 506 -15.65 -1.21 -2.50
C PHE A 506 -14.24 -1.19 -1.95
N ALA A 507 -13.73 -0.01 -1.56
CA ALA A 507 -12.44 0.16 -0.93
C ALA A 507 -12.31 -0.72 0.32
N GLY A 508 -13.24 -0.61 1.28
CA GLY A 508 -13.18 -1.39 2.53
C GLY A 508 -13.24 -2.92 2.30
N ASN A 509 -13.93 -3.36 1.24
CA ASN A 509 -13.95 -4.77 0.87
C ASN A 509 -12.60 -5.24 0.31
N ILE A 510 -11.92 -4.43 -0.50
CA ILE A 510 -10.61 -4.80 -1.07
C ILE A 510 -9.53 -4.80 0.02
N GLU A 511 -9.54 -3.83 0.91
CA GLU A 511 -8.58 -3.75 2.02
C GLU A 511 -8.71 -4.92 3.00
N SER A 512 -9.92 -5.43 3.20
CA SER A 512 -10.13 -6.65 4.01
C SER A 512 -9.55 -7.92 3.37
N GLN A 513 -9.13 -7.86 2.10
CA GLN A 513 -8.66 -8.98 1.30
C GLN A 513 -7.18 -8.81 0.89
N THR A 514 -6.40 -8.05 1.66
CA THR A 514 -4.97 -7.83 1.41
C THR A 514 -4.20 -9.14 1.22
N GLU A 515 -4.48 -10.18 2.01
CA GLU A 515 -3.84 -11.49 1.86
C GLU A 515 -4.14 -12.15 0.51
N VAL A 516 -5.37 -12.01 0.01
CA VAL A 516 -5.74 -12.51 -1.33
C VAL A 516 -4.99 -11.72 -2.41
N LEU A 517 -4.86 -10.39 -2.26
CA LEU A 517 -4.09 -9.56 -3.19
C LEU A 517 -2.59 -9.89 -3.18
N ARG A 518 -2.03 -10.25 -2.03
CA ARG A 518 -0.63 -10.68 -1.88
C ARG A 518 -0.32 -12.01 -2.57
N ASN A 519 -1.34 -12.78 -2.92
CA ASN A 519 -1.23 -13.99 -3.74
C ASN A 519 -1.29 -13.73 -5.25
N PHE A 520 -1.34 -12.45 -5.66
CA PHE A 520 -1.19 -12.04 -7.05
C PHE A 520 0.08 -11.19 -7.24
N LYS A 521 0.88 -11.53 -8.26
CA LYS A 521 2.07 -10.77 -8.61
C LYS A 521 1.71 -9.53 -9.40
N SER A 522 1.28 -9.70 -10.64
CA SER A 522 1.26 -8.62 -11.63
C SER A 522 -0.08 -8.56 -12.37
N PHE A 523 -0.58 -7.35 -12.51
CA PHE A 523 -1.55 -6.97 -13.52
C PHE A 523 -0.88 -5.99 -14.48
N ALA A 524 -0.98 -6.23 -15.79
CA ALA A 524 -0.51 -5.30 -16.81
C ALA A 524 -1.54 -5.16 -17.93
N TYR A 525 -1.70 -3.94 -18.44
CA TYR A 525 -2.47 -3.63 -19.63
C TYR A 525 -1.63 -2.75 -20.56
N GLN A 526 -1.30 -3.26 -21.75
CA GLN A 526 -0.43 -2.61 -22.73
C GLN A 526 -1.16 -2.38 -24.05
N ILE A 527 -0.83 -1.27 -24.71
CA ILE A 527 -1.36 -0.89 -26.03
C ILE A 527 -0.26 -0.32 -26.90
N SER A 528 -0.25 -0.70 -28.17
CA SER A 528 0.65 -0.20 -29.19
C SER A 528 -0.10 0.02 -30.51
N HIS A 529 0.22 1.08 -31.24
CA HIS A 529 -0.39 1.30 -32.57
C HIS A 529 0.06 0.19 -33.51
N SER A 530 -0.86 -0.31 -34.33
CA SER A 530 -0.56 -1.37 -35.29
C SER A 530 -0.68 -0.85 -36.72
N THR A 531 -1.90 -0.69 -37.23
CA THR A 531 -2.14 -0.22 -38.60
C THR A 531 -3.48 0.52 -38.71
N GLY A 532 -3.49 1.64 -39.43
CA GLY A 532 -4.70 2.45 -39.60
C GLY A 532 -5.29 2.88 -38.26
N ASP A 533 -6.58 2.57 -38.03
CA ASP A 533 -7.30 2.90 -36.80
C ASP A 533 -7.15 1.81 -35.70
N LEU A 534 -6.35 0.76 -35.96
CA LEU A 534 -6.21 -0.41 -35.07
C LEU A 534 -4.95 -0.32 -34.20
N PHE A 535 -5.15 -0.60 -32.91
CA PHE A 535 -4.13 -0.72 -31.89
C PHE A 535 -4.12 -2.16 -31.38
N TYR A 536 -2.94 -2.76 -31.25
CA TYR A 536 -2.81 -4.05 -30.61
C TYR A 536 -2.74 -3.85 -29.10
N ASN A 537 -3.48 -4.66 -28.34
CA ASN A 537 -3.48 -4.60 -26.88
C ASN A 537 -3.27 -5.97 -26.24
N ASN A 538 -2.82 -5.94 -25.00
CA ASN A 538 -2.56 -7.11 -24.17
C ASN A 538 -2.91 -6.80 -22.73
N ILE A 539 -3.74 -7.64 -22.11
CA ILE A 539 -4.00 -7.64 -20.68
C ILE A 539 -3.48 -8.94 -20.09
N TYR A 540 -2.66 -8.81 -19.06
CA TYR A 540 -1.99 -9.90 -18.36
C TYR A 540 -2.31 -9.85 -16.87
N LEU A 541 -2.66 -11.01 -16.30
CA LEU A 541 -2.87 -11.19 -14.87
C LEU A 541 -2.16 -12.47 -14.40
N LYS A 542 -1.22 -12.34 -13.46
CA LYS A 542 -0.46 -13.45 -12.89
C LYS A 542 -0.69 -13.64 -11.39
N GLN A 543 -0.90 -14.90 -11.01
CA GLN A 543 -0.92 -15.39 -9.64
C GLN A 543 0.50 -15.75 -9.19
N GLY A 544 0.81 -15.51 -7.92
CA GLY A 544 2.07 -15.91 -7.29
C GLY A 544 2.21 -15.29 -5.89
N SER A 545 2.95 -15.96 -5.00
CA SER A 545 3.03 -15.61 -3.58
C SER A 545 4.48 -15.54 -3.09
N ASP A 546 5.15 -14.43 -3.42
CA ASP A 546 6.55 -14.11 -3.08
C ASP A 546 6.70 -12.66 -2.61
N TYR A 547 5.60 -12.06 -2.14
CA TYR A 547 5.60 -10.69 -1.64
C TYR A 547 6.60 -10.53 -0.49
N LYS A 548 7.53 -9.58 -0.67
CA LYS A 548 8.48 -9.13 0.34
C LYS A 548 8.25 -7.65 0.62
N LYS A 549 8.28 -7.27 1.89
CA LYS A 549 8.20 -5.86 2.28
C LYS A 549 9.57 -5.24 2.09
N GLU A 550 9.69 -4.22 1.26
CA GLU A 550 10.95 -3.49 1.05
C GLU A 550 11.03 -2.24 1.94
N THR A 551 12.25 -1.78 2.24
CA THR A 551 12.47 -0.50 2.94
C THR A 551 12.05 0.68 2.06
N GLY A 552 11.20 1.57 2.59
CA GLY A 552 10.72 2.77 1.90
C GLY A 552 10.03 3.76 2.85
N THR A 553 9.74 4.97 2.36
CA THR A 553 8.98 5.97 3.14
C THR A 553 7.53 5.54 3.31
N LEU A 554 7.07 5.47 4.55
CA LEU A 554 5.66 5.23 4.87
C LEU A 554 4.90 6.54 5.00
N TRP A 555 5.46 7.46 5.78
CA TRP A 555 4.98 8.82 5.93
C TRP A 555 6.04 9.76 6.48
N GLU A 556 5.86 11.05 6.22
CA GLU A 556 6.60 12.12 6.86
C GLU A 556 5.69 13.26 7.32
N VAL A 557 6.08 13.95 8.39
CA VAL A 557 5.30 15.04 8.98
C VAL A 557 6.20 16.21 9.32
N LYS A 558 5.95 17.37 8.69
CA LYS A 558 6.61 18.62 9.08
C LYS A 558 6.04 19.13 10.40
N LEU A 559 6.90 19.34 11.40
CA LEU A 559 6.54 19.99 12.64
C LEU A 559 6.81 21.50 12.60
N LYS A 560 6.35 22.22 13.63
CA LYS A 560 6.49 23.68 13.73
C LYS A 560 7.90 24.14 14.09
N ALA A 561 8.75 23.23 14.56
CA ALA A 561 10.16 23.46 14.87
C ALA A 561 10.95 22.15 14.77
N GLU A 562 12.27 22.24 14.81
CA GLU A 562 13.18 21.08 14.87
C GLU A 562 12.81 20.16 16.05
N VAL A 563 12.92 18.85 15.84
CA VAL A 563 12.60 17.86 16.87
C VAL A 563 13.72 17.77 17.90
N LYS A 564 13.34 17.61 19.17
CA LYS A 564 14.24 17.38 20.29
C LYS A 564 14.01 16.00 20.91
N GLY A 565 15.06 15.18 20.94
CA GLY A 565 15.05 13.88 21.63
C GLY A 565 14.54 12.74 20.76
N LYS A 566 14.31 11.57 21.38
CA LYS A 566 13.86 10.37 20.68
C LYS A 566 12.35 10.40 20.41
N THR A 567 11.93 9.63 19.43
CA THR A 567 10.51 9.33 19.22
C THR A 567 10.01 8.34 20.29
N HIS A 568 8.71 8.33 20.55
CA HIS A 568 8.08 7.37 21.45
C HIS A 568 6.87 6.72 20.78
N LEU A 569 6.84 5.39 20.72
CA LEU A 569 5.65 4.65 20.29
C LEU A 569 4.71 4.40 21.47
N VAL A 570 3.44 4.76 21.31
CA VAL A 570 2.37 4.56 22.31
C VAL A 570 1.21 3.81 21.67
N LYS A 571 0.59 2.89 22.41
CA LYS A 571 -0.53 2.09 21.90
C LYS A 571 -1.83 2.90 21.88
N ASN A 572 -2.50 2.92 20.73
CA ASN A 572 -3.89 3.33 20.64
C ASN A 572 -4.78 2.22 21.20
N HIS A 573 -5.44 2.47 22.34
CA HIS A 573 -6.24 1.46 23.03
C HIS A 573 -7.59 1.15 22.35
N TYR A 574 -8.01 1.94 21.35
CA TYR A 574 -9.22 1.66 20.57
C TYR A 574 -8.95 0.69 19.41
N THR A 575 -7.83 0.85 18.72
CA THR A 575 -7.50 0.12 17.47
C THR A 575 -6.38 -0.89 17.64
N GLY A 576 -5.53 -0.72 18.64
CA GLY A 576 -4.35 -1.55 18.89
C GLY A 576 -3.07 -1.07 18.19
N VAL A 577 -3.18 -0.25 17.14
CA VAL A 577 -2.03 0.30 16.40
C VAL A 577 -1.15 1.20 17.29
N LEU A 578 0.09 1.43 16.87
CA LEU A 578 1.00 2.34 17.58
C LEU A 578 0.96 3.73 16.97
N GLU A 579 1.00 4.73 17.83
CA GLU A 579 1.04 6.16 17.50
C GLU A 579 2.38 6.73 17.98
N THR A 580 2.86 7.76 17.32
CA THR A 580 4.15 8.39 17.62
C THR A 580 3.95 9.64 18.46
N VAL A 581 4.63 9.72 19.60
CA VAL A 581 4.76 10.93 20.41
C VAL A 581 6.15 11.50 20.26
N VAL A 582 6.23 12.80 20.02
CA VAL A 582 7.49 13.52 19.80
C VAL A 582 7.40 14.93 20.38
N GLN A 583 8.52 15.52 20.77
CA GLN A 583 8.61 16.89 21.24
C GLN A 583 9.55 17.73 20.36
N ASP A 584 9.14 18.94 20.02
CA ASP A 584 10.00 19.90 19.32
C ASP A 584 10.92 20.69 20.29
N MET A 585 11.86 21.44 19.72
CA MET A 585 12.78 22.31 20.46
C MET A 585 12.09 23.44 21.24
N ASN A 586 10.85 23.78 20.89
CA ASN A 586 10.02 24.76 21.59
C ASN A 586 9.14 24.12 22.69
N ASN A 587 9.47 22.88 23.08
CA ASN A 587 8.78 22.07 24.06
C ASN A 587 7.31 21.74 23.70
N ARG A 588 6.92 21.86 22.42
CA ARG A 588 5.62 21.40 21.94
C ARG A 588 5.67 19.91 21.73
N ILE A 589 4.75 19.19 22.37
CA ILE A 589 4.55 17.76 22.22
C ILE A 589 3.44 17.50 21.20
N TYR A 590 3.62 16.47 20.39
CA TYR A 590 2.72 16.05 19.32
C TYR A 590 2.34 14.59 19.52
N LEU A 591 1.09 14.23 19.23
CA LEU A 591 0.70 12.86 18.95
C LEU A 591 0.41 12.73 17.45
N ILE A 592 1.09 11.81 16.79
CA ILE A 592 1.00 11.52 15.36
C ILE A 592 0.47 10.10 15.22
N SER A 593 -0.59 9.92 14.44
CA SER A 593 -1.19 8.60 14.21
C SER A 593 -0.31 7.71 13.30
N SER A 594 -0.67 6.43 13.18
CA SER A 594 0.10 5.44 12.41
C SER A 594 0.20 5.72 10.90
N ASN A 595 -0.60 6.66 10.36
CA ASN A 595 -0.57 7.09 8.96
C ASN A 595 0.03 8.49 8.76
N GLY A 596 0.65 9.09 9.79
CA GLY A 596 1.29 10.40 9.68
C GLY A 596 0.38 11.60 9.97
N LYS A 597 -0.89 11.41 10.34
CA LYS A 597 -1.74 12.56 10.72
C LYS A 597 -1.47 13.02 12.16
N VAL A 598 -1.21 14.32 12.35
CA VAL A 598 -1.16 14.95 13.69
C VAL A 598 -2.55 14.91 14.33
N VAL A 599 -2.68 14.19 15.45
CA VAL A 599 -3.92 14.03 16.20
C VAL A 599 -4.18 15.24 17.09
N TRP A 600 -3.15 15.70 17.80
CA TRP A 600 -3.16 16.93 18.59
C TRP A 600 -1.72 17.37 18.89
N GLU A 601 -1.58 18.62 19.33
CA GLU A 601 -0.34 19.20 19.83
C GLU A 601 -0.62 20.11 21.04
N THR A 602 0.33 20.19 21.98
CA THR A 602 0.27 21.14 23.11
C THR A 602 1.68 21.52 23.58
N THR A 603 1.81 22.60 24.36
CA THR A 603 3.11 23.08 24.85
C THR A 603 3.34 22.64 26.29
N LEU A 604 4.51 22.05 26.54
CA LEU A 604 4.99 21.67 27.86
C LEU A 604 5.81 22.81 28.49
N ASP A 605 6.00 22.76 29.81
CA ASP A 605 6.81 23.75 30.53
C ASP A 605 8.33 23.53 30.38
N GLY A 606 8.74 22.41 29.79
CA GLY A 606 10.13 22.06 29.58
C GLY A 606 10.30 20.78 28.74
N PRO A 607 11.55 20.31 28.56
CA PRO A 607 11.82 19.10 27.80
C PRO A 607 11.32 17.86 28.55
N ILE A 608 10.79 16.89 27.82
CA ILE A 608 10.45 15.57 28.38
C ILE A 608 11.74 14.89 28.85
N GLN A 609 11.71 14.32 30.06
CA GLN A 609 12.79 13.52 30.61
C GLN A 609 12.49 12.03 30.41
N GLY A 610 13.31 11.36 29.58
CA GLY A 610 13.25 9.92 29.37
C GLY A 610 12.07 9.46 28.51
N SER A 611 11.42 8.37 28.91
CA SER A 611 10.39 7.64 28.17
C SER A 611 8.95 7.97 28.61
N ILE A 612 8.02 7.97 27.66
CA ILE A 612 6.59 8.10 27.92
C ILE A 612 6.02 6.73 28.28
N LYS A 613 5.39 6.63 29.45
CA LYS A 613 4.78 5.39 29.98
C LYS A 613 3.28 5.41 29.75
N GLN A 614 2.67 4.27 29.48
CA GLN A 614 1.22 4.15 29.40
C GLN A 614 0.65 3.45 30.64
N VAL A 615 -0.32 4.10 31.30
CA VAL A 615 -1.01 3.62 32.51
C VAL A 615 -2.53 3.65 32.31
N ASP A 616 -3.28 2.87 33.08
CA ASP A 616 -4.76 2.86 33.07
C ASP A 616 -5.29 3.25 34.46
N VAL A 617 -5.21 4.54 34.78
CA VAL A 617 -5.55 5.10 36.10
C VAL A 617 -7.03 4.87 36.45
N TYR A 618 -7.91 4.87 35.44
CA TYR A 618 -9.35 4.68 35.62
C TYR A 618 -9.79 3.20 35.60
N LYS A 619 -8.85 2.26 35.43
CA LYS A 619 -9.10 0.82 35.37
C LYS A 619 -10.16 0.43 34.33
N ASN A 620 -10.23 1.15 33.21
CA ASN A 620 -11.26 1.00 32.17
C ASN A 620 -10.68 0.58 30.82
N LYS A 621 -9.42 0.16 30.79
CA LYS A 621 -8.61 -0.20 29.60
C LYS A 621 -8.30 0.97 28.68
N LYS A 622 -8.65 2.21 29.05
CA LYS A 622 -8.19 3.40 28.35
C LYS A 622 -6.84 3.79 28.90
N LEU A 623 -5.86 3.96 28.02
CA LEU A 623 -4.49 4.27 28.39
C LEU A 623 -4.26 5.79 28.45
N GLN A 624 -3.46 6.22 29.43
CA GLN A 624 -2.97 7.59 29.61
C GLN A 624 -1.44 7.61 29.56
N MET A 625 -0.87 8.66 29.00
CA MET A 625 0.56 8.91 28.86
C MET A 625 1.10 9.63 30.10
N LEU A 626 1.96 8.95 30.86
CA LEU A 626 2.66 9.44 32.04
C LEU A 626 4.12 9.75 31.69
N PHE A 627 4.53 10.99 31.91
CA PHE A 627 5.91 11.47 31.71
C PHE A 627 6.16 12.69 32.59
N ASN A 628 7.40 13.20 32.63
CA ASN A 628 7.70 14.43 33.34
C ASN A 628 8.65 15.33 32.55
N THR A 629 8.60 16.62 32.86
CA THR A 629 9.65 17.60 32.57
C THR A 629 10.46 17.81 33.85
N PRO A 630 11.50 18.67 33.85
CA PRO A 630 12.18 19.01 35.10
C PRO A 630 11.23 19.54 36.18
N ASN A 631 10.18 20.30 35.86
CA ASN A 631 9.37 20.95 36.89
C ASN A 631 7.96 20.36 37.06
N ARG A 632 7.51 19.44 36.19
CA ARG A 632 6.14 18.93 36.23
C ARG A 632 6.02 17.46 35.85
N VAL A 633 5.11 16.75 36.51
CA VAL A 633 4.67 15.40 36.10
C VAL A 633 3.36 15.54 35.33
N TYR A 634 3.30 14.97 34.14
CA TYR A 634 2.16 15.02 33.24
C TYR A 634 1.47 13.66 33.16
N LEU A 635 0.14 13.69 33.07
CA LEU A 635 -0.68 12.53 32.75
C LEU A 635 -1.75 12.96 31.74
N LEU A 636 -1.55 12.61 30.47
CA LEU A 636 -2.43 13.01 29.37
C LEU A 636 -3.23 11.81 28.86
N ASP A 637 -4.53 11.99 28.59
CA ASP A 637 -5.29 10.99 27.84
C ASP A 637 -4.86 10.95 26.36
N ARG A 638 -5.38 9.98 25.59
CA ARG A 638 -5.09 9.87 24.16
C ARG A 638 -5.46 11.13 23.36
N ASN A 639 -6.42 11.91 23.83
CA ASN A 639 -6.88 13.13 23.15
C ASN A 639 -6.07 14.38 23.55
N GLY A 640 -5.01 14.21 24.37
CA GLY A 640 -4.15 15.31 24.82
C GLY A 640 -4.70 16.07 26.02
N ASN A 641 -5.81 15.63 26.62
CA ASN A 641 -6.38 16.28 27.80
C ASN A 641 -5.66 15.78 29.05
N ALA A 642 -5.35 16.70 29.97
CA ALA A 642 -4.82 16.32 31.27
C ALA A 642 -5.86 15.55 32.09
N VAL A 643 -5.41 14.47 32.71
CA VAL A 643 -6.17 13.78 33.77
C VAL A 643 -6.32 14.72 34.98
N GLU A 644 -7.42 14.58 35.71
CA GLU A 644 -7.69 15.39 36.90
C GLU A 644 -6.49 15.41 37.85
N SER A 645 -6.14 16.61 38.36
CA SER A 645 -4.98 16.89 39.22
C SER A 645 -3.60 16.86 38.54
N PHE A 646 -3.52 16.65 37.22
CA PHE A 646 -2.29 16.80 36.44
C PHE A 646 -2.31 18.08 35.57
N PRO A 647 -1.14 18.65 35.24
CA PRO A 647 0.18 18.24 35.71
C PRO A 647 0.41 18.54 37.19
N VAL A 648 1.18 17.68 37.87
CA VAL A 648 1.64 17.91 39.24
C VAL A 648 2.91 18.76 39.19
N GLU A 649 2.88 19.91 39.86
CA GLU A 649 4.05 20.81 39.97
C GLU A 649 5.06 20.30 40.99
N LEU A 650 6.33 20.26 40.60
CA LEU A 650 7.44 19.84 41.43
C LEU A 650 8.08 21.06 42.12
N LYS A 651 8.28 20.95 43.44
CA LYS A 651 8.93 22.01 44.24
C LYS A 651 10.44 22.09 44.02
N SER A 652 11.03 21.05 43.45
CA SER A 652 12.44 20.93 43.09
C SER A 652 12.52 20.15 41.78
N PRO A 653 13.43 20.53 40.86
CA PRO A 653 13.52 19.87 39.57
C PRO A 653 13.76 18.36 39.68
N ALA A 654 13.17 17.61 38.76
CA ALA A 654 13.38 16.18 38.62
C ALA A 654 14.77 15.87 38.04
N THR A 655 15.48 14.92 38.66
CA THR A 655 16.82 14.49 38.24
C THR A 655 16.79 13.26 37.33
N ALA A 656 15.64 12.59 37.21
CA ALA A 656 15.44 11.41 36.36
C ALA A 656 13.99 11.32 35.85
N GLU A 657 13.76 10.45 34.86
CA GLU A 657 12.42 10.19 34.34
C GLU A 657 11.47 9.61 35.40
N VAL A 658 10.18 9.84 35.20
CA VAL A 658 9.12 9.27 36.04
C VAL A 658 9.11 7.76 35.96
N SER A 659 8.87 7.12 37.11
CA SER A 659 8.72 5.68 37.20
C SER A 659 7.40 5.31 37.87
N VAL A 660 6.88 4.14 37.51
CA VAL A 660 5.59 3.66 37.99
C VAL A 660 5.71 2.23 38.49
N ALA A 661 5.16 1.96 39.67
CA ALA A 661 5.02 0.61 40.21
C ALA A 661 3.53 0.26 40.38
N ASP A 662 3.15 -0.91 39.88
CA ASP A 662 1.87 -1.56 40.17
C ASP A 662 2.16 -2.83 40.96
N TYR A 663 2.19 -2.70 42.28
CA TYR A 663 2.70 -3.76 43.15
C TYR A 663 1.91 -5.06 43.06
N ASP A 664 0.59 -4.96 42.93
CA ASP A 664 -0.34 -6.08 43.09
C ASP A 664 -1.18 -6.28 41.81
N ASN A 665 -0.74 -5.70 40.68
CA ASN A 665 -1.45 -5.70 39.39
C ASN A 665 -2.89 -5.19 39.51
N SER A 666 -3.15 -4.31 40.47
CA SER A 666 -4.47 -3.73 40.76
C SER A 666 -4.66 -2.39 40.05
N ARG A 667 -3.63 -1.89 39.36
CA ARG A 667 -3.54 -0.56 38.74
C ARG A 667 -3.64 0.58 39.76
N ASP A 668 -3.32 0.30 41.02
CA ASP A 668 -3.15 1.30 42.06
C ASP A 668 -1.69 1.79 42.03
N TYR A 669 -1.39 2.57 41.00
CA TYR A 669 -0.04 2.98 40.69
C TYR A 669 0.62 3.80 41.80
N ARG A 670 1.93 3.61 41.95
CA ARG A 670 2.83 4.47 42.70
C ARG A 670 3.81 5.12 41.73
N ILE A 671 3.78 6.44 41.68
CA ILE A 671 4.55 7.26 40.75
C ILE A 671 5.73 7.84 41.52
N PHE A 672 6.96 7.57 41.08
CA PHE A 672 8.18 8.03 41.74
C PHE A 672 8.94 9.04 40.89
N ILE A 673 9.42 10.11 41.55
CA ILE A 673 10.20 11.19 40.94
C ILE A 673 11.40 11.52 41.84
N PRO A 674 12.63 11.16 41.44
CA PRO A 674 13.87 11.72 42.00
C PRO A 674 13.97 13.23 41.76
N THR A 675 14.53 13.98 42.71
CA THR A 675 14.69 15.44 42.63
C THR A 675 16.08 15.90 43.09
N GLU A 676 16.48 17.12 42.68
CA GLU A 676 17.77 17.75 43.05
C GLU A 676 17.94 17.91 44.56
N THR A 677 16.86 17.96 45.34
CA THR A 677 16.92 17.98 46.82
C THR A 677 17.28 16.62 47.46
N GLU A 678 17.82 15.69 46.69
CA GLU A 678 18.07 14.28 47.06
C GLU A 678 16.82 13.51 47.49
N ARG A 679 15.62 14.08 47.34
CA ARG A 679 14.35 13.43 47.66
C ARG A 679 13.89 12.60 46.48
N ILE A 680 13.30 11.45 46.78
CA ILE A 680 12.45 10.69 45.87
C ILE A 680 11.02 10.95 46.33
N LEU A 681 10.22 11.62 45.50
CA LEU A 681 8.80 11.85 45.74
C LEU A 681 8.01 10.60 45.35
N CYS A 682 6.89 10.35 46.03
CA CYS A 682 5.97 9.26 45.72
C CYS A 682 4.53 9.78 45.69
N PHE A 683 3.90 9.69 44.51
CA PHE A 683 2.52 10.06 44.28
C PHE A 683 1.65 8.83 44.00
N ASP A 684 0.37 8.91 44.32
CA ASP A 684 -0.64 7.95 43.89
C ASP A 684 -1.05 8.21 42.43
N SER A 685 -1.99 7.39 41.93
CA SER A 685 -2.49 7.49 40.55
C SER A 685 -3.21 8.81 40.23
N TYR A 686 -3.54 9.61 41.24
CA TYR A 686 -4.23 10.90 41.13
C TYR A 686 -3.31 12.08 41.47
N GLY A 687 -2.00 11.86 41.53
CA GLY A 687 -1.01 12.91 41.77
C GLY A 687 -0.92 13.37 43.22
N LYS A 688 -1.56 12.68 44.18
CA LYS A 688 -1.46 13.01 45.61
C LYS A 688 -0.27 12.32 46.24
N THR A 689 0.39 12.99 47.18
CA THR A 689 1.51 12.42 47.93
C THR A 689 1.05 11.20 48.73
N VAL A 690 1.80 10.10 48.66
CA VAL A 690 1.45 8.85 49.35
C VAL A 690 1.79 8.92 50.83
N GLU A 691 0.77 8.74 51.68
CA GLU A 691 0.97 8.63 53.12
C GLU A 691 1.79 7.38 53.48
N GLY A 692 2.85 7.56 54.27
CA GLY A 692 3.75 6.48 54.70
C GLY A 692 5.00 6.28 53.83
N TRP A 693 5.22 7.13 52.82
CA TRP A 693 6.50 7.23 52.12
C TRP A 693 7.51 8.06 52.94
N ASN A 694 8.56 7.42 53.44
CA ASN A 694 9.48 7.94 54.45
C ASN A 694 10.90 8.21 53.93
N TYR A 695 11.15 8.20 52.62
CA TYR A 695 12.49 8.48 52.10
C TYR A 695 12.85 9.97 52.26
N THR A 696 13.94 10.25 52.97
CA THR A 696 14.37 11.61 53.34
C THR A 696 15.59 12.15 52.60
N GLY A 697 16.23 11.37 51.73
CA GLY A 697 17.51 11.73 51.08
C GLY A 697 18.73 11.46 51.97
N GLY A 698 19.87 12.06 51.63
CA GLY A 698 21.14 11.94 52.37
C GLY A 698 22.15 10.93 51.79
N SER A 699 21.89 10.43 50.58
CA SER A 699 22.79 9.51 49.85
C SER A 699 23.27 10.11 48.52
N GLY A 700 23.02 11.40 48.29
CA GLY A 700 23.23 12.08 47.02
C GLY A 700 22.00 12.03 46.10
N GLU A 701 22.06 12.83 45.04
CA GLU A 701 20.99 12.94 44.04
C GLU A 701 20.84 11.62 43.27
N ALA A 702 19.62 11.08 43.22
CA ALA A 702 19.31 9.90 42.41
C ALA A 702 19.24 10.29 40.92
N ILE A 703 20.06 9.66 40.09
CA ILE A 703 20.21 9.97 38.66
C ILE A 703 19.52 8.95 37.75
N LEU A 704 19.06 7.84 38.32
CA LEU A 704 18.26 6.83 37.62
C LEU A 704 16.79 6.85 38.06
N PRO A 705 15.85 6.51 37.18
CA PRO A 705 14.48 6.28 37.59
C PRO A 705 14.38 5.19 38.66
N VAL A 706 13.30 5.23 39.44
CA VAL A 706 13.08 4.22 40.49
C VAL A 706 12.50 2.95 39.85
N GLU A 707 13.33 1.93 39.67
CA GLU A 707 12.90 0.66 39.10
C GLU A 707 12.29 -0.25 40.18
N HIS A 708 11.07 -0.75 39.93
CA HIS A 708 10.42 -1.71 40.81
C HIS A 708 10.84 -3.14 40.45
N LEU A 709 11.47 -3.81 41.41
CA LEU A 709 11.91 -5.19 41.29
C LEU A 709 11.11 -6.08 42.26
N ARG A 710 10.52 -7.16 41.76
CA ARG A 710 9.83 -8.15 42.59
C ARG A 710 10.59 -9.47 42.62
N ILE A 711 11.22 -9.76 43.76
CA ILE A 711 11.96 -11.01 43.98
C ILE A 711 11.15 -11.86 44.97
N LYS A 712 10.53 -12.92 44.45
CA LYS A 712 9.55 -13.76 45.17
C LYS A 712 8.38 -12.91 45.72
N ARG A 713 8.32 -12.72 47.04
CA ARG A 713 7.27 -11.95 47.73
C ARG A 713 7.79 -10.60 48.26
N LYS A 714 8.99 -10.18 47.87
CA LYS A 714 9.61 -8.94 48.34
C LYS A 714 9.75 -7.97 47.18
N ASP A 715 9.26 -6.75 47.40
CA ASP A 715 9.49 -5.61 46.50
C ASP A 715 10.73 -4.85 46.91
N TYR A 716 11.49 -4.44 45.90
CA TYR A 716 12.63 -3.55 45.99
C TYR A 716 12.41 -2.39 45.03
N LEU A 717 12.78 -1.19 45.45
CA LEU A 717 12.83 0.00 44.62
C LEU A 717 14.30 0.33 44.42
N PHE A 718 14.80 0.08 43.21
CA PHE A 718 16.19 0.32 42.84
C PHE A 718 16.36 1.72 42.25
N THR A 719 17.43 2.42 42.62
CA THR A 719 17.96 3.57 41.89
C THR A 719 19.46 3.72 42.19
N LEU A 720 20.14 4.57 41.43
CA LEU A 720 21.55 4.89 41.58
C LEU A 720 21.71 6.39 41.81
N THR A 721 22.61 6.77 42.72
CA THR A 721 22.94 8.17 42.98
C THR A 721 24.12 8.65 42.12
N GLN A 722 24.28 9.96 41.98
CA GLN A 722 25.40 10.58 41.26
C GLN A 722 26.77 10.14 41.82
N GLY A 723 26.84 9.81 43.12
CA GLY A 723 28.05 9.27 43.77
C GLY A 723 28.30 7.78 43.55
N GLY A 724 27.48 7.11 42.74
CA GLY A 724 27.55 5.68 42.45
C GLY A 724 26.94 4.78 43.52
N ASP A 725 26.20 5.33 44.50
CA ASP A 725 25.58 4.52 45.55
C ASP A 725 24.29 3.86 45.04
N ILE A 726 24.17 2.55 45.27
CA ILE A 726 22.97 1.78 44.93
C ILE A 726 21.96 1.87 46.08
N LEU A 727 20.78 2.39 45.77
CA LEU A 727 19.65 2.43 46.70
C LEU A 727 18.70 1.28 46.40
N LEU A 728 18.48 0.40 47.37
CA LEU A 728 17.49 -0.68 47.31
C LEU A 728 16.49 -0.51 48.44
N LEU A 729 15.41 0.21 48.17
CA LEU A 729 14.42 0.61 49.16
C LEU A 729 13.21 -0.34 49.20
N ASN A 730 12.44 -0.30 50.28
CA ASN A 730 11.14 -0.97 50.38
C ASN A 730 9.99 -0.05 49.91
N ARG A 731 8.73 -0.54 49.93
CA ARG A 731 7.53 0.24 49.55
C ARG A 731 7.30 1.52 50.38
N LYS A 732 7.97 1.67 51.54
CA LYS A 732 7.92 2.87 52.41
C LYS A 732 9.13 3.79 52.21
N GLY A 733 10.03 3.49 51.29
CA GLY A 733 11.23 4.29 51.04
C GLY A 733 12.36 4.06 52.04
N GLU A 734 12.28 3.00 52.86
CA GLU A 734 13.33 2.65 53.82
C GLU A 734 14.33 1.67 53.17
N PRO A 735 15.64 1.76 53.48
CA PRO A 735 16.63 0.81 52.98
C PRO A 735 16.26 -0.64 53.29
N ARG A 736 16.24 -1.48 52.25
CA ARG A 736 15.87 -2.90 52.34
C ARG A 736 17.06 -3.83 52.18
N HIS A 737 18.04 -3.42 51.40
CA HIS A 737 19.32 -4.10 51.21
C HIS A 737 20.41 -3.05 51.05
N LYS A 738 21.60 -3.32 51.61
CA LYS A 738 22.74 -2.42 51.50
C LYS A 738 23.76 -3.03 50.57
N VAL A 739 24.24 -2.23 49.62
CA VAL A 739 25.37 -2.55 48.75
C VAL A 739 26.50 -1.60 49.15
N SER A 740 27.66 -2.15 49.46
CA SER A 740 28.85 -1.43 49.89
C SER A 740 29.71 -1.00 48.71
N GLN A 741 29.64 -1.73 47.59
CA GLN A 741 30.28 -1.35 46.34
C GLN A 741 29.55 -0.18 45.68
N LYS A 742 30.32 0.68 45.01
CA LYS A 742 29.81 1.82 44.25
C LYS A 742 30.00 1.58 42.75
N ALA A 743 29.06 2.07 41.95
CA ALA A 743 29.23 2.16 40.50
C ALA A 743 30.08 3.41 40.17
N GLU A 744 31.36 3.39 40.54
CA GLU A 744 32.27 4.52 40.32
C GLU A 744 32.44 4.81 38.82
N GLY A 745 32.45 6.10 38.46
CA GLY A 745 32.62 6.52 37.08
C GLY A 745 31.42 6.24 36.16
N PHE A 746 30.27 5.82 36.71
CA PHE A 746 29.04 5.57 35.96
C PHE A 746 28.72 6.69 34.96
N VAL A 747 28.46 6.30 33.71
CA VAL A 747 27.96 7.21 32.68
C VAL A 747 26.50 6.89 32.37
N MET A 748 25.68 7.94 32.30
CA MET A 748 24.29 7.84 31.89
C MET A 748 24.18 7.30 30.47
N GLY A 749 23.29 6.33 30.25
CA GLY A 749 22.95 5.86 28.90
C GLY A 749 23.28 4.39 28.62
N GLY A 750 24.05 3.69 29.46
CA GLY A 750 24.23 2.24 29.30
C GLY A 750 24.34 1.51 30.63
N TYR A 751 23.19 1.10 31.12
CA TYR A 751 23.10 0.17 32.24
C TYR A 751 21.98 -0.83 32.03
N LYS A 752 22.12 -1.97 32.71
CA LYS A 752 21.07 -2.98 32.74
C LYS A 752 21.05 -3.66 34.10
N LEU A 753 19.85 -3.89 34.61
CA LEU A 753 19.65 -4.75 35.77
C LEU A 753 19.48 -6.19 35.33
N ASP A 754 20.22 -7.08 35.97
CA ASP A 754 20.01 -8.52 35.91
C ASP A 754 19.48 -9.01 37.26
N ILE A 755 18.29 -9.58 37.25
CA ILE A 755 17.52 -9.90 38.47
C ILE A 755 17.56 -11.39 38.75
N GLY A 756 18.52 -11.79 39.61
CA GLY A 756 18.59 -13.15 40.12
C GLY A 756 17.45 -13.55 41.07
N SER A 757 17.44 -14.84 41.45
CA SER A 757 16.43 -15.45 42.35
C SER A 757 16.41 -14.89 43.79
N LYS A 758 17.42 -14.11 44.16
CA LYS A 758 17.60 -13.37 45.42
C LYS A 758 18.25 -12.03 45.07
N ILE A 759 18.00 -10.99 45.90
CA ILE A 759 18.61 -9.67 45.67
C ILE A 759 20.15 -9.73 45.63
N THR A 760 20.78 -10.58 46.44
CA THR A 760 22.24 -10.76 46.46
C THR A 760 22.82 -11.40 45.20
N ASN A 761 21.97 -12.02 44.38
CA ASN A 761 22.33 -12.61 43.10
C ASN A 761 21.92 -11.72 41.92
N SER A 762 21.34 -10.55 42.19
CA SER A 762 21.06 -9.54 41.19
C SER A 762 22.29 -8.66 41.00
N SER A 763 22.41 -8.06 39.82
CA SER A 763 23.54 -7.20 39.48
C SER A 763 23.13 -6.01 38.62
N LEU A 764 23.92 -4.95 38.71
CA LEU A 764 23.93 -3.82 37.79
C LEU A 764 25.09 -4.00 36.80
N TYR A 765 24.77 -4.04 35.53
CA TYR A 765 25.73 -3.86 34.44
C TYR A 765 25.81 -2.38 34.11
N PHE A 766 27.01 -1.82 34.00
CA PHE A 766 27.22 -0.42 33.63
C PHE A 766 28.59 -0.23 32.97
N ALA A 767 28.79 0.90 32.28
CA ALA A 767 30.13 1.32 31.83
C ALA A 767 30.59 2.60 32.53
N ASP A 768 31.90 2.72 32.67
CA ASP A 768 32.53 3.95 33.17
C ASP A 768 32.80 4.98 32.06
N SER A 769 33.31 6.16 32.43
CA SER A 769 33.67 7.23 31.50
C SER A 769 34.80 6.88 30.53
N LEU A 770 35.49 5.76 30.72
CA LEU A 770 36.52 5.26 29.83
C LEU A 770 35.99 4.16 28.89
N GLY A 771 34.69 3.84 28.95
CA GLY A 771 34.08 2.77 28.18
C GLY A 771 34.35 1.36 28.73
N THR A 772 34.91 1.25 29.95
CA THR A 772 35.10 -0.06 30.59
C THR A 772 33.77 -0.55 31.15
N ALA A 773 33.35 -1.74 30.74
CA ALA A 773 32.13 -2.37 31.25
C ALA A 773 32.38 -3.15 32.55
N PHE A 774 31.42 -3.07 33.48
CA PHE A 774 31.44 -3.70 34.79
C PHE A 774 30.13 -4.42 35.08
N ARG A 775 30.21 -5.46 35.90
CA ARG A 775 29.08 -6.09 36.58
C ARG A 775 29.25 -5.92 38.08
N LEU A 776 28.38 -5.12 38.69
CA LEU A 776 28.30 -4.91 40.13
C LEU A 776 27.19 -5.78 40.71
N GLY A 777 27.56 -6.86 41.38
CA GLY A 777 26.64 -7.72 42.09
C GLY A 777 26.17 -7.10 43.40
N PHE A 778 24.87 -7.13 43.67
CA PHE A 778 24.31 -6.61 44.92
C PHE A 778 24.66 -7.48 46.14
N GLY A 779 25.39 -8.58 45.94
CA GLY A 779 26.11 -9.33 46.98
C GLY A 779 27.51 -8.77 47.32
N ASP A 780 27.80 -7.53 46.95
CA ASP A 780 29.10 -6.84 47.13
C ASP A 780 30.25 -7.37 46.26
N SER A 781 29.95 -7.88 45.05
CA SER A 781 30.95 -8.20 44.03
C SER A 781 31.05 -7.10 42.97
N LEU A 782 32.26 -6.87 42.45
CA LEU A 782 32.50 -6.00 41.31
C LEU A 782 33.42 -6.74 40.33
N GLU A 783 32.88 -7.08 39.17
CA GLU A 783 33.58 -7.79 38.10
C GLU A 783 33.83 -6.80 36.96
N LYS A 784 35.10 -6.63 36.57
CA LYS A 784 35.46 -5.93 35.34
C LYS A 784 35.30 -6.92 34.18
N LEU A 785 34.46 -6.58 33.21
CA LEU A 785 34.32 -7.37 31.98
C LEU A 785 35.57 -7.12 31.11
N GLN A 786 35.93 -8.02 30.19
CA GLN A 786 37.08 -7.83 29.29
C GLN A 786 36.67 -7.36 27.88
N PRO A 787 36.28 -6.09 27.67
CA PRO A 787 36.05 -5.58 26.32
C PRO A 787 37.34 -5.11 25.63
N ARG A 788 37.22 -4.67 24.38
CA ARG A 788 38.17 -3.78 23.69
C ARG A 788 37.74 -2.29 23.83
N PRO A 789 37.79 -1.65 25.01
CA PRO A 789 37.11 -0.36 25.24
C PRO A 789 37.86 0.87 24.72
N GLN A 790 38.86 0.73 23.84
CA GLN A 790 39.61 1.91 23.40
C GLN A 790 38.81 2.72 22.38
N ASN A 791 38.41 3.93 22.78
CA ASN A 791 37.78 4.97 21.95
C ASN A 791 36.35 4.66 21.46
N SER A 792 35.50 4.05 22.30
CA SER A 792 34.07 3.89 21.99
C SER A 792 33.27 5.18 22.25
N SER A 793 32.36 5.55 21.33
CA SER A 793 31.45 6.71 21.47
C SER A 793 30.12 6.36 22.13
N SER A 794 29.68 5.10 22.05
CA SER A 794 28.42 4.61 22.61
C SER A 794 28.51 3.14 23.01
N TYR A 795 27.59 2.65 23.84
CA TYR A 795 27.57 1.28 24.33
C TYR A 795 26.16 0.84 24.73
N PHE A 796 25.90 -0.47 24.73
CA PHE A 796 24.65 -1.07 25.19
C PHE A 796 24.90 -2.32 26.05
N PHE A 797 23.86 -2.71 26.81
CA PHE A 797 23.80 -4.00 27.51
C PHE A 797 22.46 -4.68 27.19
N ALA A 798 22.51 -5.87 26.61
CA ALA A 798 21.33 -6.64 26.21
C ALA A 798 21.66 -8.12 26.09
N LYS A 799 20.62 -8.96 25.98
CA LYS A 799 20.80 -10.36 25.58
C LYS A 799 20.74 -10.41 24.06
N VAL A 800 21.90 -10.58 23.44
CA VAL A 800 22.09 -10.66 22.00
C VAL A 800 22.02 -12.13 21.58
N ASP A 801 22.63 -13.02 22.37
CA ASP A 801 22.54 -14.46 22.17
C ASP A 801 21.47 -15.13 23.07
N VAL A 802 21.41 -16.47 23.03
CA VAL A 802 20.41 -17.28 23.74
C VAL A 802 20.87 -17.68 25.15
N ASP A 803 21.90 -17.04 25.70
CA ASP A 803 22.48 -17.40 26.99
C ASP A 803 21.79 -16.77 28.22
N GLU A 804 22.22 -17.21 29.41
CA GLU A 804 21.68 -16.68 30.67
C GLU A 804 22.28 -15.31 31.05
N PHE A 805 23.43 -14.94 30.50
CA PHE A 805 24.14 -13.73 30.83
C PHE A 805 23.64 -12.53 30.00
N MET A 806 24.26 -11.37 30.24
CA MET A 806 24.05 -10.16 29.47
C MET A 806 25.28 -9.91 28.63
N ASP A 807 25.03 -9.60 27.37
CA ASP A 807 26.03 -9.21 26.39
C ASP A 807 26.20 -7.69 26.42
N PHE A 808 27.29 -7.25 25.81
CA PHE A 808 27.63 -5.85 25.73
C PHE A 808 28.12 -5.51 24.34
N GLY A 809 27.77 -4.31 23.88
CA GLY A 809 28.25 -3.81 22.60
C GLY A 809 28.81 -2.40 22.68
N PHE A 810 29.68 -2.10 21.73
CA PHE A 810 30.36 -0.82 21.62
C PHE A 810 30.23 -0.28 20.20
N LEU A 811 30.04 1.04 20.13
CA LEU A 811 30.18 1.82 18.92
C LEU A 811 31.59 2.43 18.91
N TYR A 812 32.36 2.08 17.90
CA TYR A 812 33.66 2.67 17.60
C TYR A 812 33.53 3.71 16.48
N ASN A 813 34.64 4.37 16.13
CA ASN A 813 34.62 5.41 15.10
C ASN A 813 34.19 4.89 13.71
N GLN A 814 34.49 3.63 13.37
CA GLN A 814 34.24 3.04 12.04
C GLN A 814 33.70 1.60 12.12
N SER A 815 33.29 1.13 13.30
CA SER A 815 32.69 -0.19 13.46
C SER A 815 31.78 -0.20 14.67
N PHE A 816 30.89 -1.18 14.75
CA PHE A 816 30.21 -1.52 16.00
C PHE A 816 30.26 -3.02 16.22
N ALA A 817 30.41 -3.44 17.47
CA ALA A 817 30.59 -4.84 17.81
C ALA A 817 29.80 -5.20 19.05
N ALA A 818 29.37 -6.47 19.12
CA ALA A 818 28.78 -7.09 20.29
C ALA A 818 29.65 -8.25 20.78
N PHE A 819 29.69 -8.43 22.09
CA PHE A 819 30.51 -9.41 22.76
C PHE A 819 29.70 -10.15 23.81
N SER A 820 29.96 -11.45 23.95
CA SER A 820 29.42 -12.28 25.02
C SER A 820 29.90 -11.78 26.39
N PHE A 821 29.24 -12.23 27.45
CA PHE A 821 29.68 -11.95 28.82
C PHE A 821 31.16 -12.32 29.07
N GLN A 822 31.67 -13.40 28.44
CA GLN A 822 33.07 -13.84 28.55
C GLN A 822 34.04 -13.01 27.69
N GLY A 823 33.52 -12.16 26.80
CA GLY A 823 34.30 -11.32 25.88
C GLY A 823 34.54 -11.95 24.51
N ASP A 824 33.86 -13.05 24.19
CA ASP A 824 33.88 -13.61 22.83
C ASP A 824 33.10 -12.67 21.89
N ILE A 825 33.59 -12.49 20.67
CA ILE A 825 32.92 -11.64 19.68
C ILE A 825 31.66 -12.35 19.19
N LEU A 826 30.50 -11.71 19.33
CA LEU A 826 29.24 -12.17 18.75
C LEU A 826 29.13 -11.69 17.29
N PHE A 827 29.42 -10.41 17.07
CA PHE A 827 29.64 -9.83 15.74
C PHE A 827 30.54 -8.59 15.84
N ASP A 828 31.19 -8.23 14.74
CA ASP A 828 32.01 -7.02 14.59
C ASP A 828 31.78 -6.50 13.16
N THR A 829 31.03 -5.40 13.05
CA THR A 829 30.53 -4.89 11.78
C THR A 829 31.22 -3.57 11.44
N ASP A 830 31.92 -3.56 10.30
CA ASP A 830 32.50 -2.34 9.74
C ASP A 830 31.39 -1.39 9.26
N LEU A 831 31.56 -0.10 9.54
CA LEU A 831 30.66 0.95 9.10
C LEU A 831 31.25 1.65 7.86
N PRO A 832 30.41 2.07 6.89
CA PRO A 832 30.90 2.59 5.61
C PRO A 832 31.55 3.97 5.72
N GLN A 833 31.41 4.64 6.88
CA GLN A 833 31.89 5.99 7.13
C GLN A 833 32.45 6.11 8.56
N SER A 834 32.78 7.34 8.97
CA SER A 834 33.23 7.65 10.33
C SER A 834 32.30 8.63 11.05
N ASN A 835 32.56 8.87 12.34
CA ASN A 835 31.84 9.84 13.20
C ASN A 835 30.41 9.44 13.56
N PHE A 836 30.17 8.15 13.79
CA PHE A 836 28.93 7.67 14.40
C PHE A 836 28.89 8.02 15.89
N ASP A 837 27.76 8.55 16.35
CA ASP A 837 27.65 9.15 17.69
C ASP A 837 26.75 8.38 18.65
N GLN A 838 25.75 7.65 18.16
CA GLN A 838 24.80 6.92 19.01
C GLN A 838 24.45 5.55 18.42
N MET A 839 24.22 4.59 19.32
CA MET A 839 23.63 3.30 18.97
C MET A 839 22.48 2.96 19.91
N ALA A 840 21.52 2.17 19.43
CA ALA A 840 20.42 1.68 20.24
C ALA A 840 19.95 0.30 19.77
N ILE A 841 19.41 -0.49 20.70
CA ILE A 841 18.75 -1.76 20.42
C ILE A 841 17.26 -1.55 20.46
N HIS A 842 16.59 -2.12 19.47
CA HIS A 842 15.15 -2.13 19.37
C HIS A 842 14.65 -3.56 19.26
N ARG A 843 13.43 -3.80 19.76
CA ARG A 843 12.77 -5.09 19.68
C ARG A 843 11.39 -4.90 19.08
N SER A 844 11.12 -5.61 17.99
CA SER A 844 9.78 -5.69 17.40
C SER A 844 9.40 -7.15 17.24
N GLY A 845 8.33 -7.58 17.92
CA GLY A 845 7.95 -8.98 17.96
C GLY A 845 9.07 -9.89 18.52
N ARG A 846 9.58 -10.78 17.67
CA ARG A 846 10.68 -11.71 18.01
C ARG A 846 12.05 -11.22 17.56
N SER A 847 12.13 -10.21 16.70
CA SER A 847 13.37 -9.75 16.09
C SER A 847 13.99 -8.60 16.90
N ASN A 848 15.32 -8.60 16.97
CA ASN A 848 16.10 -7.48 17.49
C ASN A 848 16.74 -6.71 16.33
N PHE A 849 16.79 -5.39 16.47
CA PHE A 849 17.45 -4.50 15.52
C PHE A 849 18.44 -3.59 16.24
N PHE A 850 19.59 -3.31 15.62
CA PHE A 850 20.54 -2.30 16.08
C PHE A 850 20.46 -1.08 15.17
N SER A 851 20.19 0.09 15.72
CA SER A 851 20.32 1.34 14.98
C SER A 851 21.65 2.01 15.30
N VAL A 852 22.35 2.53 14.30
CA VAL A 852 23.55 3.35 14.46
C VAL A 852 23.36 4.69 13.75
N LEU A 853 23.63 5.78 14.44
CA LEU A 853 23.36 7.14 13.97
C LEU A 853 24.63 7.86 13.56
N ASN A 854 24.55 8.52 12.41
CA ASN A 854 25.45 9.59 12.01
C ASN A 854 24.67 10.90 11.99
N SER A 855 24.61 11.58 13.14
CA SER A 855 23.84 12.82 13.28
C SER A 855 24.41 13.97 12.45
N LEU A 856 25.70 13.94 12.09
CA LEU A 856 26.32 14.94 11.22
C LEU A 856 25.79 14.86 9.79
N GLN A 857 25.45 13.66 9.33
CA GLN A 857 24.92 13.41 7.98
C GLN A 857 23.41 13.19 7.94
N ASN A 858 22.72 13.25 9.09
CA ASN A 858 21.31 12.90 9.22
C ASN A 858 21.02 11.50 8.63
N GLN A 859 21.84 10.51 9.00
CA GLN A 859 21.65 9.14 8.57
C GLN A 859 21.45 8.20 9.76
N VAL A 860 20.46 7.33 9.62
CA VAL A 860 20.23 6.19 10.52
C VAL A 860 20.53 4.92 9.74
N TYR A 861 21.43 4.10 10.26
CA TYR A 861 21.72 2.76 9.77
C TYR A 861 20.98 1.76 10.65
N LEU A 862 20.53 0.65 10.07
CA LEU A 862 19.84 -0.41 10.80
C LEU A 862 20.49 -1.75 10.47
N PHE A 863 20.66 -2.58 11.50
CA PHE A 863 21.27 -3.90 11.41
C PHE A 863 20.39 -4.94 12.11
N ASP A 864 20.44 -6.18 11.63
CA ASP A 864 19.75 -7.32 12.23
C ASP A 864 20.44 -7.81 13.51
N GLU A 865 19.90 -8.86 14.14
CA GLU A 865 20.44 -9.48 15.34
C GLU A 865 21.86 -10.06 15.20
N ASN A 866 22.33 -10.27 13.96
CA ASN A 866 23.67 -10.77 13.63
C ASN A 866 24.64 -9.64 13.23
N GLY A 867 24.21 -8.38 13.29
CA GLY A 867 25.01 -7.22 12.87
C GLY A 867 25.08 -7.04 11.36
N GLN A 868 24.23 -7.72 10.57
CA GLN A 868 24.14 -7.55 9.12
C GLN A 868 23.27 -6.33 8.79
N ALA A 869 23.70 -5.52 7.81
CA ALA A 869 22.95 -4.34 7.40
C ALA A 869 21.58 -4.73 6.84
N ILE A 870 20.52 -4.08 7.33
CA ILE A 870 19.19 -4.22 6.74
C ILE A 870 19.19 -3.51 5.38
N PRO A 871 18.74 -4.17 4.29
CA PRO A 871 18.73 -3.55 2.99
C PRO A 871 17.86 -2.28 2.94
N GLY A 872 18.32 -1.30 2.16
CA GLY A 872 17.73 0.03 2.06
C GLY A 872 18.05 1.01 3.18
N PHE A 873 18.91 0.63 4.12
CA PHE A 873 19.58 1.57 5.02
C PHE A 873 20.96 1.96 4.47
N PRO A 874 21.46 3.17 4.76
CA PRO A 874 20.88 4.15 5.67
C PRO A 874 19.68 4.91 5.11
N VAL A 875 18.82 5.38 6.03
CA VAL A 875 17.73 6.31 5.71
C VAL A 875 17.95 7.64 6.41
N PHE A 876 17.19 8.66 6.02
CA PHE A 876 17.31 9.99 6.60
C PHE A 876 16.77 10.05 8.04
N GLY A 877 17.53 10.65 8.94
CA GLY A 877 17.17 10.81 10.35
C GLY A 877 18.34 11.24 11.23
N SER A 878 18.05 11.98 12.29
CA SER A 878 19.03 12.61 13.17
C SER A 878 18.88 12.22 14.65
N THR A 879 17.88 11.40 14.99
CA THR A 879 17.59 10.98 16.38
C THR A 879 17.41 9.48 16.50
N ILE A 880 17.58 8.96 17.72
CA ILE A 880 17.44 7.52 17.99
C ILE A 880 16.01 7.12 17.59
N PRO A 881 15.87 6.16 16.66
CA PRO A 881 14.56 5.79 16.19
C PRO A 881 13.77 5.04 17.27
N SER A 882 12.47 4.96 17.08
CA SER A 882 11.65 3.90 17.66
C SER A 882 11.36 2.86 16.59
N VAL A 883 11.43 1.58 16.94
CA VAL A 883 11.06 0.49 16.04
C VAL A 883 9.88 -0.28 16.61
N GLY A 884 8.90 -0.56 15.76
CA GLY A 884 7.72 -1.36 16.10
C GLY A 884 6.79 -1.54 14.90
N ASP A 885 5.91 -2.54 14.96
CA ASP A 885 4.81 -2.67 14.00
C ASP A 885 3.74 -1.60 14.30
N ILE A 886 3.80 -0.48 13.58
CA ILE A 886 2.98 0.70 13.89
C ILE A 886 1.56 0.61 13.35
N ASN A 887 1.33 -0.18 12.30
CA ASN A 887 0.06 -0.33 11.59
C ASN A 887 -0.58 -1.73 11.75
N LEU A 888 0.09 -2.65 12.46
CA LEU A 888 -0.32 -4.04 12.69
C LEU A 888 -0.42 -4.86 11.39
N ASP A 889 0.44 -4.59 10.42
CA ASP A 889 0.51 -5.32 9.16
C ASP A 889 1.44 -6.55 9.22
N GLY A 890 2.06 -6.78 10.38
CA GLY A 890 3.01 -7.87 10.63
C GLY A 890 4.47 -7.48 10.43
N PHE A 891 4.75 -6.31 9.85
CA PHE A 891 6.10 -5.85 9.54
C PHE A 891 6.56 -4.77 10.52
N ALA A 892 7.84 -4.77 10.88
CA ALA A 892 8.38 -3.71 11.72
C ALA A 892 8.60 -2.43 10.91
N ASN A 893 8.41 -1.30 11.58
CA ASN A 893 8.60 0.02 11.01
C ASN A 893 9.52 0.82 11.92
N MET A 894 10.27 1.76 11.35
CA MET A 894 11.17 2.64 12.07
C MET A 894 10.64 4.08 12.03
N VAL A 895 10.59 4.77 13.17
CA VAL A 895 10.21 6.17 13.26
C VAL A 895 11.35 6.99 13.86
N THR A 896 11.89 7.94 13.09
CA THR A 896 12.98 8.86 13.47
C THR A 896 12.58 10.30 13.12
N THR A 897 13.44 11.27 13.43
CA THR A 897 13.19 12.69 13.14
C THR A 897 14.40 13.31 12.49
N GLY A 898 14.22 14.34 11.66
CA GLY A 898 15.29 15.09 11.02
C GLY A 898 15.58 16.45 11.67
N LYS A 899 16.77 16.99 11.40
CA LYS A 899 17.14 18.37 11.78
C LYS A 899 16.36 19.43 11.02
N ASP A 900 15.76 19.05 9.90
CA ASP A 900 14.80 19.84 9.15
C ASP A 900 13.43 19.93 9.84
N GLY A 901 13.23 19.30 11.00
CA GLY A 901 11.97 19.38 11.75
C GLY A 901 10.86 18.47 11.20
N TYR A 902 11.22 17.47 10.40
CA TYR A 902 10.32 16.40 10.01
C TYR A 902 10.40 15.22 10.99
N VAL A 903 9.30 14.48 11.08
CA VAL A 903 9.24 13.12 11.62
C VAL A 903 9.06 12.18 10.44
N TYR A 904 9.86 11.12 10.38
CA TYR A 904 9.87 10.15 9.30
C TYR A 904 9.51 8.77 9.82
N ALA A 905 8.67 8.06 9.08
CA ALA A 905 8.42 6.64 9.26
C ALA A 905 8.83 5.86 8.02
N TYR A 906 9.56 4.77 8.24
CA TYR A 906 10.09 3.88 7.22
C TYR A 906 9.64 2.45 7.46
N SER A 907 9.31 1.70 6.39
CA SER A 907 9.22 0.24 6.49
C SER A 907 10.61 -0.33 6.70
N ILE A 908 10.69 -1.44 7.42
CA ILE A 908 11.92 -2.24 7.53
C ILE A 908 11.73 -3.46 6.65
N GLU A 909 12.71 -3.71 5.78
CA GLU A 909 12.70 -4.86 4.89
C GLU A 909 12.67 -6.19 5.66
N GLN A 910 11.73 -7.07 5.29
CA GLN A 910 11.48 -8.36 5.94
C GLN A 910 10.92 -9.37 4.94
N ASP A 911 11.37 -10.63 5.08
CA ASP A 911 10.88 -11.81 4.36
C ASP A 911 9.58 -12.39 4.94
#